data_AF-A0AA37SVK7-F1
#
_entry.id   AF-A0AA37SVK7-F1
#
_cell.length_a   1.000
_cell.length_b   1.000
_cell.length_c   1.000
_cell.angle_alpha   90.00
_cell.angle_beta   90.00
_cell.angle_gamma   90.00
#
_symmetry.space_group_name_H-M   'P 1'
#
loop_
_entity.id
_entity.type
_entity.pdbx_description
1 polymer ?
#
loop_
_entity_poly.entity_id
_entity_poly.type
_entity_poly.pdbx_seq_one_letter_code
_entity_poly.pdbx_strand_id
1 'polypeptide(L)'
;MYKQIVGMLSVFSLFSCGGGSSSGTPTTPTPPPNPPNQTSSVDPLYVQNGIQFYGEESGAIGKTLGFAVISDNDDIDNIHWQQTSGPNLSILAENSPSIGLTPNQAGDYTIVANIEKDNGQSETLEANFSIDAQADISIMLDHTVTELGKVSLHLSNRTNSQISSIAWEQVAGPNIGELNQDRQFIFFDAPEVNKDELIQLNASVSFSSGNQASESVYVLVKNTDILRDGLFFDIADAVVSEDMHAYNSDSRYKNALERCVYSNQIPSIPNCNFSSLPLIGMVTPTPEIQDILDRTLVSHKWMGERFKAYLENSLAGPDMLNLLRGVTAIVISYDVRPSFYWAATGAIYLDARNFWVSPEERDSLNDQADFRSDFGNALQFNFPWRYVKNNAYYPLSSYRIKDERQSRSFEDLEASISWLMYHELAHANDFFPSTAWASIEQNNTPLEYFRNNGANSDILVDRFPLRSNEMHALAKVRFGGEDPSATQRAYSPSDVQSFFEPDIASSFYSFFTEREDYATLFERFIMLYRLGASADVAITDDSEDFSITWGQRDRISDPSIANRVEFVVSRVYPELANPRGLINNLPEEQTLPVGADWVSSVDLSSNTNSLAEKSPESSLSKAEKEYRKRMDIRPPHLDISMPISK
;
A
#
# COMPACT_ATOMS: atom_id res chain seq x y z
N MET A 1 8.34 49.40 -5.30
CA MET A 1 7.23 50.31 -4.91
C MET A 1 6.28 49.46 -4.05
N TYR A 2 6.42 49.55 -2.72
CA TYR A 2 5.71 48.70 -1.76
C TYR A 2 4.20 48.98 -1.80
N LYS A 3 3.37 47.95 -2.06
CA LYS A 3 1.92 48.01 -1.84
C LYS A 3 1.59 47.21 -0.58
N GLN A 4 1.07 47.94 0.41
CA GLN A 4 0.48 47.41 1.63
C GLN A 4 -0.84 46.70 1.29
N ILE A 5 -1.05 45.51 1.85
CA ILE A 5 -2.35 44.85 1.91
C ILE A 5 -2.79 44.87 3.38
N VAL A 6 -3.95 45.47 3.60
CA VAL A 6 -4.63 45.62 4.89
C VAL A 6 -5.37 44.33 5.19
N GLY A 7 -5.03 43.65 6.28
CA GLY A 7 -5.77 42.51 6.81
C GLY A 7 -7.00 42.97 7.59
N MET A 8 -8.18 42.53 7.17
CA MET A 8 -9.45 42.76 7.84
C MET A 8 -9.72 41.58 8.79
N LEU A 9 -9.59 41.80 10.10
CA LEU A 9 -9.95 40.86 11.14
C LEU A 9 -11.46 40.91 11.38
N SER A 10 -12.18 39.84 11.07
CA SER A 10 -13.59 39.67 11.43
C SER A 10 -13.69 38.93 12.76
N VAL A 11 -14.14 39.65 13.78
CA VAL A 11 -14.38 39.15 15.15
C VAL A 11 -15.77 38.50 15.21
N PHE A 12 -15.84 37.20 15.49
CA PHE A 12 -17.09 36.53 15.87
C PHE A 12 -17.31 36.65 17.38
N SER A 13 -18.34 37.41 17.76
CA SER A 13 -18.86 37.53 19.12
C SER A 13 -19.86 36.41 19.42
N LEU A 14 -19.54 35.53 20.36
CA LEU A 14 -20.50 34.62 20.99
C LEU A 14 -21.09 35.26 22.24
N PHE A 15 -22.40 35.47 22.26
CA PHE A 15 -23.16 35.85 23.45
C PHE A 15 -23.43 34.60 24.30
N SER A 16 -22.91 34.60 25.53
CA SER A 16 -23.29 33.71 26.64
C SER A 16 -24.18 34.49 27.61
N CYS A 17 -25.26 33.84 28.06
CA CYS A 17 -26.20 34.40 29.05
C CYS A 17 -26.34 33.40 30.22
N GLY A 18 -25.98 33.86 31.43
CA GLY A 18 -26.32 33.28 32.75
C GLY A 18 -25.44 32.11 33.21
N GLY A 19 -24.69 32.12 34.31
CA GLY A 19 -24.71 32.96 35.51
C GLY A 19 -24.92 32.08 36.75
N GLY A 20 -23.83 31.72 37.45
CA GLY A 20 -23.87 31.00 38.73
C GLY A 20 -22.48 30.80 39.33
N SER A 21 -22.10 31.66 40.28
CA SER A 21 -20.79 31.69 40.93
C SER A 21 -20.62 30.59 41.99
N SER A 22 -19.49 29.89 41.98
CA SER A 22 -18.85 29.40 43.22
C SER A 22 -17.34 29.45 43.06
N SER A 23 -16.68 30.00 44.07
CA SER A 23 -15.23 30.21 44.17
C SER A 23 -14.51 28.89 44.46
N GLY A 24 -13.74 28.39 43.49
CA GLY A 24 -12.78 27.31 43.66
C GLY A 24 -11.51 27.65 42.89
N THR A 25 -10.36 27.49 43.55
CA THR A 25 -9.01 27.58 42.98
C THR A 25 -8.90 26.84 41.64
N PRO A 26 -8.11 27.34 40.66
CA PRO A 26 -7.90 26.64 39.40
C PRO A 26 -7.24 25.29 39.69
N THR A 27 -8.01 24.21 39.59
CA THR A 27 -7.47 22.85 39.52
C THR A 27 -6.84 22.69 38.16
N THR A 28 -5.53 22.46 38.16
CA THR A 28 -4.79 21.85 37.05
C THR A 28 -5.61 20.69 36.48
N PRO A 29 -5.67 20.50 35.15
CA PRO A 29 -6.27 19.29 34.59
C PRO A 29 -5.59 18.09 35.24
N THR A 30 -6.36 17.25 35.94
CA THR A 30 -5.86 15.96 36.39
C THR A 30 -5.43 15.16 35.15
N PRO A 31 -4.30 14.44 35.20
CA PRO A 31 -3.94 13.49 34.16
C PRO A 31 -5.13 12.55 33.89
N PRO A 32 -5.25 11.99 32.67
CA PRO A 32 -6.19 10.91 32.43
C PRO A 32 -6.02 9.84 33.52
N PRO A 33 -7.07 9.13 33.93
CA PRO A 33 -6.93 7.99 34.83
C PRO A 33 -5.90 7.03 34.24
N ASN A 34 -4.97 6.52 35.05
CA ASN A 34 -4.07 5.45 34.62
C ASN A 34 -4.86 4.36 33.87
N PRO A 35 -4.34 3.83 32.75
CA PRO A 35 -4.99 2.71 32.07
C PRO A 35 -5.22 1.55 33.06
N PRO A 36 -6.28 0.75 32.86
CA PRO A 36 -6.52 -0.43 33.69
C PRO A 36 -5.29 -1.33 33.68
N ASN A 37 -5.04 -1.96 34.83
CA ASN A 37 -3.96 -2.90 35.17
C ASN A 37 -3.21 -3.54 33.99
N GLN A 38 -1.88 -3.50 34.06
CA GLN A 38 -0.98 -4.36 33.29
C GLN A 38 -1.55 -5.77 33.15
N THR A 39 -1.85 -6.17 31.93
CA THR A 39 -1.94 -7.57 31.52
C THR A 39 -0.65 -8.28 31.91
N SER A 40 -0.73 -9.55 32.30
CA SER A 40 0.45 -10.35 32.65
C SER A 40 1.49 -10.31 31.50
N SER A 41 2.78 -10.46 31.81
CA SER A 41 3.78 -10.70 30.76
C SER A 41 3.57 -12.09 30.15
N VAL A 42 3.90 -12.26 28.87
CA VAL A 42 4.00 -13.59 28.26
C VAL A 42 5.18 -14.32 28.90
N ASP A 43 5.01 -15.58 29.30
CA ASP A 43 6.11 -16.39 29.81
C ASP A 43 6.92 -16.96 28.63
N PRO A 44 8.26 -16.82 28.60
CA PRO A 44 9.08 -17.43 27.56
C PRO A 44 9.11 -18.95 27.72
N LEU A 45 9.27 -19.68 26.61
CA LEU A 45 9.54 -21.13 26.62
C LEU A 45 10.81 -21.41 27.42
N TYR A 46 11.86 -20.61 27.19
CA TYR A 46 13.08 -20.64 27.97
C TYR A 46 13.88 -19.33 27.80
N VAL A 47 14.87 -19.15 28.67
CA VAL A 47 15.80 -18.02 28.63
C VAL A 47 17.23 -18.55 28.52
N GLN A 48 18.01 -18.06 27.56
CA GLN A 48 19.41 -18.39 27.37
C GLN A 48 20.23 -17.11 27.22
N ASN A 49 21.24 -16.92 28.09
CA ASN A 49 22.19 -15.81 28.00
C ASN A 49 21.52 -14.41 27.85
N GLY A 50 20.45 -14.19 28.60
CA GLY A 50 19.68 -12.92 28.58
C GLY A 50 18.83 -12.73 27.33
N ILE A 51 18.58 -13.80 26.56
CA ILE A 51 17.64 -13.83 25.45
C ILE A 51 16.47 -14.72 25.83
N GLN A 52 15.27 -14.17 25.73
CA GLN A 52 14.00 -14.83 25.98
C GLN A 52 13.46 -15.40 24.67
N PHE A 53 13.18 -16.70 24.64
CA PHE A 53 12.63 -17.38 23.48
C PHE A 53 11.15 -17.71 23.72
N TYR A 54 10.28 -17.26 22.82
CA TYR A 54 8.84 -17.48 22.85
C TYR A 54 8.43 -18.39 21.70
N GLY A 55 7.43 -19.22 21.92
CA GLY A 55 6.92 -20.11 20.89
C GLY A 55 5.88 -21.08 21.40
N GLU A 56 5.52 -22.04 20.55
CA GLU A 56 4.64 -23.15 20.89
C GLU A 56 5.38 -24.49 20.75
N GLU A 57 5.19 -25.43 21.68
CA GLU A 57 5.77 -26.79 21.63
C GLU A 57 4.89 -27.79 20.85
N SER A 58 3.65 -27.40 20.52
CA SER A 58 2.72 -28.26 19.78
C SER A 58 1.72 -27.42 18.98
N GLY A 59 1.29 -27.91 17.83
CA GLY A 59 0.38 -27.22 16.94
C GLY A 59 -0.51 -28.14 16.10
N ALA A 60 -1.17 -27.54 15.12
CA ALA A 60 -2.11 -28.22 14.22
C ALA A 60 -1.80 -27.86 12.76
N ILE A 61 -2.11 -28.79 11.85
CA ILE A 61 -2.00 -28.60 10.41
C ILE A 61 -2.87 -27.39 10.02
N GLY A 62 -2.26 -26.42 9.37
CA GLY A 62 -2.92 -25.21 8.90
C GLY A 62 -3.15 -24.14 9.97
N LYS A 63 -2.71 -24.35 11.23
CA LYS A 63 -2.61 -23.32 12.26
C LYS A 63 -1.30 -22.55 12.09
N THR A 64 -1.29 -21.25 12.34
CA THR A 64 -0.05 -20.47 12.43
C THR A 64 0.52 -20.62 13.84
N LEU A 65 1.82 -20.88 13.92
CA LEU A 65 2.60 -20.90 15.16
C LEU A 65 3.51 -19.68 15.16
N GLY A 66 3.38 -18.85 16.18
CA GLY A 66 4.27 -17.72 16.41
C GLY A 66 5.50 -18.11 17.21
N PHE A 67 6.65 -17.59 16.80
CA PHE A 67 7.90 -17.65 17.55
C PHE A 67 8.48 -16.24 17.63
N ALA A 68 9.03 -15.87 18.78
CA ALA A 68 9.62 -14.55 18.98
C ALA A 68 10.83 -14.63 19.88
N VAL A 69 11.74 -13.67 19.71
CA VAL A 69 12.95 -13.54 20.51
C VAL A 69 13.02 -12.11 21.02
N ILE A 70 13.25 -11.97 22.33
CA ILE A 70 13.46 -10.66 22.99
C ILE A 70 14.77 -10.71 23.77
N SER A 71 15.60 -9.68 23.61
CA SER A 71 16.82 -9.51 24.38
C SER A 71 16.59 -8.59 25.59
N ASP A 72 17.16 -8.94 26.75
CA ASP A 72 16.93 -8.20 28.00
C ASP A 72 17.67 -6.86 28.08
N ASN A 73 18.88 -6.76 27.52
CA ASN A 73 19.80 -5.63 27.77
C ASN A 73 20.49 -5.04 26.54
N ASP A 74 20.52 -5.78 25.44
CA ASP A 74 21.32 -5.48 24.24
C ASP A 74 20.40 -5.62 23.03
N ASP A 75 20.47 -4.72 22.05
CA ASP A 75 19.60 -4.82 20.87
C ASP A 75 20.00 -6.00 19.97
N ILE A 76 19.02 -6.58 19.28
CA ILE A 76 19.26 -7.60 18.25
C ILE A 76 19.63 -6.88 16.95
N ASP A 77 20.91 -6.89 16.59
CA ASP A 77 21.43 -6.31 15.35
C ASP A 77 21.06 -7.16 14.14
N ASN A 78 21.14 -8.48 14.29
CA ASN A 78 20.83 -9.42 13.22
C ASN A 78 20.24 -10.72 13.78
N ILE A 79 19.33 -11.30 13.02
CA ILE A 79 18.74 -12.61 13.32
C ILE A 79 18.56 -13.38 12.01
N HIS A 80 18.74 -14.69 12.04
CA HIS A 80 18.44 -15.56 10.91
C HIS A 80 17.78 -16.86 11.37
N TRP A 81 16.53 -17.04 10.92
CA TRP A 81 15.74 -18.24 11.18
C TRP A 81 15.95 -19.31 10.11
N GLN A 82 16.15 -20.55 10.53
CA GLN A 82 16.28 -21.70 9.64
C GLN A 82 15.56 -22.93 10.19
N GLN A 83 14.98 -23.72 9.30
CA GLN A 83 14.51 -25.06 9.65
C GLN A 83 15.67 -26.05 9.58
N THR A 84 15.83 -26.89 10.59
CA THR A 84 16.89 -27.92 10.65
C THR A 84 16.37 -29.35 10.58
N SER A 85 15.08 -29.58 10.86
CA SER A 85 14.45 -30.91 10.80
C SER A 85 12.93 -30.81 10.56
N GLY A 86 12.33 -31.90 10.07
CA GLY A 86 10.89 -32.05 9.84
C GLY A 86 10.42 -31.80 8.40
N PRO A 87 9.10 -31.89 8.13
CA PRO A 87 8.50 -31.52 6.85
C PRO A 87 8.75 -30.05 6.49
N ASN A 88 8.78 -29.69 5.21
CA ASN A 88 9.21 -28.34 4.78
C ASN A 88 8.27 -27.21 5.27
N LEU A 89 8.85 -26.17 5.89
CA LEU A 89 8.18 -24.93 6.29
C LEU A 89 8.52 -23.78 5.35
N SER A 90 7.62 -22.80 5.27
CA SER A 90 7.87 -21.52 4.59
C SER A 90 8.19 -20.45 5.63
N ILE A 91 9.43 -19.97 5.67
CA ILE A 91 9.87 -18.91 6.58
C ILE A 91 10.01 -17.63 5.75
N LEU A 92 9.07 -16.69 5.90
CA LEU A 92 9.04 -15.47 5.06
C LEU A 92 9.77 -14.28 5.68
N ALA A 93 9.83 -14.22 7.01
CA ALA A 93 10.45 -13.15 7.78
C ALA A 93 11.75 -13.65 8.45
N GLU A 94 12.64 -14.27 7.65
CA GLU A 94 13.85 -14.95 8.16
C GLU A 94 14.79 -14.04 8.97
N ASN A 95 14.69 -12.72 8.81
CA ASN A 95 15.52 -11.72 9.50
C ASN A 95 14.72 -10.83 10.47
N SER A 96 13.51 -11.24 10.86
CA SER A 96 12.72 -10.54 11.88
C SER A 96 12.85 -11.23 13.24
N PRO A 97 12.83 -10.49 14.38
CA PRO A 97 12.90 -11.10 15.71
C PRO A 97 11.69 -11.99 16.04
N SER A 98 10.61 -11.92 15.25
CA SER A 98 9.49 -12.85 15.32
C SER A 98 9.14 -13.45 13.95
N ILE A 99 8.66 -14.69 13.94
CA ILE A 99 8.17 -15.37 12.74
C ILE A 99 6.85 -16.11 13.00
N GLY A 100 5.97 -16.11 12.00
CA GLY A 100 4.81 -17.00 11.92
C GLY A 100 5.07 -18.17 10.97
N LEU A 101 4.77 -19.39 11.42
CA LEU A 101 4.95 -20.62 10.65
C LEU A 101 3.61 -21.35 10.53
N THR A 102 3.22 -21.74 9.32
CA THR A 102 1.98 -22.51 9.09
C THR A 102 2.30 -23.90 8.54
N PRO A 103 2.47 -24.92 9.39
CA PRO A 103 2.75 -26.28 8.95
C PRO A 103 1.60 -26.88 8.13
N ASN A 104 1.93 -27.57 7.04
CA ASN A 104 0.94 -28.21 6.16
C ASN A 104 0.88 -29.74 6.31
N GLN A 105 1.72 -30.31 7.16
CA GLN A 105 1.85 -31.75 7.39
C GLN A 105 2.02 -32.05 8.87
N ALA A 106 1.50 -33.19 9.31
CA ALA A 106 1.78 -33.70 10.65
C ALA A 106 3.24 -34.18 10.74
N GLY A 107 3.84 -34.06 11.92
CA GLY A 107 5.21 -34.47 12.20
C GLY A 107 5.91 -33.58 13.22
N ASP A 108 7.14 -33.96 13.55
CA ASP A 108 8.02 -33.19 14.42
C ASP A 108 8.90 -32.25 13.59
N TYR A 109 9.10 -31.04 14.09
CA TYR A 109 9.85 -29.97 13.44
C TYR A 109 10.89 -29.41 14.39
N THR A 110 12.01 -28.97 13.81
CA THR A 110 13.03 -28.21 14.53
C THR A 110 13.39 -26.96 13.74
N ILE A 111 13.36 -25.81 14.41
CA ILE A 111 13.81 -24.52 13.90
C ILE A 111 14.91 -23.94 14.79
N VAL A 112 15.74 -23.10 14.21
CA VAL A 112 16.86 -22.43 14.89
C VAL A 112 16.86 -20.95 14.54
N ALA A 113 17.02 -20.09 15.54
CA ALA A 113 17.34 -18.67 15.41
C ALA A 113 18.82 -18.45 15.70
N ASN A 114 19.57 -17.93 14.73
CA ASN A 114 20.94 -17.45 14.91
C ASN A 114 20.90 -15.94 15.12
N ILE A 115 21.43 -15.45 16.23
CA ILE A 115 21.27 -14.06 16.67
C ILE A 115 22.65 -13.44 16.81
N GLU A 116 22.80 -12.20 16.39
CA GLU A 116 23.91 -11.31 16.68
C GLU A 116 23.37 -10.07 17.39
N LYS A 117 23.94 -9.75 18.56
CA LYS A 117 23.59 -8.57 19.35
C LYS A 117 24.47 -7.38 18.95
N ASP A 118 24.01 -6.18 19.24
CA ASP A 118 24.74 -4.91 19.05
C ASP A 118 26.14 -4.87 19.69
N ASN A 119 26.33 -5.61 20.78
CA ASN A 119 27.60 -5.75 21.47
C ASN A 119 28.57 -6.78 20.82
N GLY A 120 28.18 -7.39 19.70
CA GLY A 120 28.94 -8.37 18.92
C GLY A 120 28.88 -9.81 19.46
N GLN A 121 28.05 -10.10 20.46
CA GLN A 121 27.80 -11.48 20.91
C GLN A 121 26.86 -12.20 19.95
N SER A 122 27.10 -13.50 19.75
CA SER A 122 26.21 -14.35 18.95
C SER A 122 25.63 -15.48 19.79
N GLU A 123 24.37 -15.80 19.53
CA GLU A 123 23.62 -16.86 20.21
C GLU A 123 22.86 -17.72 19.20
N THR A 124 22.60 -18.97 19.58
CA THR A 124 21.79 -19.89 18.80
C THR A 124 20.71 -20.46 19.71
N LEU A 125 19.45 -20.27 19.31
CA LEU A 125 18.27 -20.74 20.02
C LEU A 125 17.54 -21.78 19.16
N GLU A 126 17.14 -22.90 19.77
CA GLU A 126 16.46 -24.00 19.09
C GLU A 126 15.03 -24.14 19.63
N ALA A 127 14.07 -24.42 18.74
CA ALA A 127 12.72 -24.81 19.13
C ALA A 127 12.33 -26.13 18.45
N ASN A 128 11.75 -27.02 19.25
CA ASN A 128 11.20 -28.29 18.81
C ASN A 128 9.70 -28.28 19.05
N PHE A 129 8.92 -28.67 18.04
CA PHE A 129 7.46 -28.71 18.15
C PHE A 129 6.84 -29.81 17.30
N SER A 130 5.68 -30.29 17.72
CA SER A 130 4.95 -31.38 17.06
C SER A 130 3.62 -30.91 16.46
N ILE A 131 3.30 -31.38 15.26
CA ILE A 131 2.05 -31.06 14.53
C ILE A 131 1.24 -32.33 14.33
N ASP A 132 -0.03 -32.30 14.73
CA ASP A 132 -0.90 -33.47 14.65
C ASP A 132 -2.23 -33.19 13.91
N ALA A 133 -3.18 -32.58 14.61
CA ALA A 133 -4.57 -32.46 14.16
C ALA A 133 -4.76 -31.34 13.13
N GLN A 134 -5.90 -31.34 12.42
CA GLN A 134 -6.27 -30.23 11.55
C GLN A 134 -6.85 -29.08 12.37
N ALA A 135 -6.44 -27.85 12.08
CA ALA A 135 -6.99 -26.66 12.72
C ALA A 135 -8.35 -26.28 12.11
N ASP A 136 -9.32 -25.91 12.96
CA ASP A 136 -10.63 -25.38 12.54
C ASP A 136 -10.55 -23.87 12.19
N ILE A 137 -9.66 -23.14 12.86
CA ILE A 137 -9.36 -21.73 12.62
C ILE A 137 -7.86 -21.53 12.51
N SER A 138 -7.44 -20.42 11.91
CA SER A 138 -6.06 -19.97 11.94
C SER A 138 -6.00 -18.45 11.99
N ILE A 139 -5.30 -17.86 12.95
CA ILE A 139 -4.96 -16.43 12.92
C ILE A 139 -3.71 -16.30 12.07
N MET A 140 -3.79 -15.49 11.03
CA MET A 140 -2.66 -15.23 10.14
C MET A 140 -1.85 -14.06 10.69
N LEU A 141 -0.51 -14.17 10.59
CA LEU A 141 0.49 -13.11 10.85
C LEU A 141 0.96 -12.93 12.30
N ASP A 142 1.71 -13.89 12.84
CA ASP A 142 2.67 -13.60 13.92
C ASP A 142 3.83 -12.79 13.34
N HIS A 143 4.02 -11.55 13.81
CA HIS A 143 4.96 -10.61 13.22
C HIS A 143 5.48 -9.57 14.21
N THR A 144 6.54 -8.88 13.78
CA THR A 144 7.09 -7.73 14.47
C THR A 144 6.47 -6.47 13.90
N VAL A 145 6.18 -5.53 14.78
CA VAL A 145 5.69 -4.19 14.43
C VAL A 145 6.48 -3.17 15.24
N THR A 146 6.85 -2.06 14.62
CA THR A 146 7.39 -0.91 15.35
C THR A 146 6.31 -0.36 16.28
N GLU A 147 6.66 0.12 17.47
CA GLU A 147 5.71 0.83 18.33
C GLU A 147 4.95 1.94 17.58
N LEU A 148 3.68 2.17 17.92
CA LEU A 148 2.75 3.04 17.18
C LEU A 148 2.45 2.63 15.73
N GLY A 149 3.12 1.60 15.22
CA GLY A 149 2.85 1.00 13.93
C GLY A 149 1.48 0.34 13.89
N LYS A 150 0.90 0.28 12.71
CA LYS A 150 -0.47 -0.21 12.51
C LYS A 150 -0.46 -1.73 12.38
N VAL A 151 -1.32 -2.41 13.12
CA VAL A 151 -1.43 -3.87 13.14
C VAL A 151 -2.77 -4.29 12.53
N SER A 152 -2.72 -5.35 11.72
CA SER A 152 -3.90 -6.06 11.25
C SER A 152 -3.73 -7.56 11.44
N LEU A 153 -4.74 -8.23 11.98
CA LEU A 153 -4.75 -9.69 12.09
C LEU A 153 -6.03 -10.24 11.45
N HIS A 154 -5.89 -11.36 10.76
CA HIS A 154 -7.00 -12.00 10.06
C HIS A 154 -7.25 -13.40 10.60
N LEU A 155 -8.47 -13.65 11.07
CA LEU A 155 -8.93 -14.97 11.46
C LEU A 155 -9.49 -15.72 10.25
N SER A 156 -8.77 -16.74 9.81
CA SER A 156 -9.18 -17.60 8.72
C SER A 156 -10.07 -18.74 9.20
N ASN A 157 -11.19 -18.95 8.51
CA ASN A 157 -12.06 -20.10 8.73
C ASN A 157 -11.58 -21.29 7.89
N ARG A 158 -11.19 -22.39 8.53
CA ARG A 158 -10.73 -23.61 7.84
C ARG A 158 -11.78 -24.70 7.77
N THR A 159 -13.00 -24.42 8.22
CA THR A 159 -14.14 -25.33 8.18
C THR A 159 -15.17 -24.92 7.14
N ASN A 160 -16.06 -25.84 6.78
CA ASN A 160 -17.23 -25.53 5.96
C ASN A 160 -18.37 -24.88 6.77
N SER A 161 -18.23 -24.77 8.10
CA SER A 161 -19.24 -24.16 8.95
C SER A 161 -19.08 -22.64 8.96
N GLN A 162 -20.18 -21.90 8.87
CA GLN A 162 -20.13 -20.44 8.97
C GLN A 162 -19.76 -20.01 10.39
N ILE A 163 -18.98 -18.94 10.51
CA ILE A 163 -18.69 -18.30 11.80
C ILE A 163 -19.95 -17.54 12.25
N SER A 164 -20.38 -17.78 13.49
CA SER A 164 -21.51 -17.08 14.10
C SER A 164 -21.09 -15.90 14.96
N SER A 165 -19.94 -16.02 15.65
CA SER A 165 -19.35 -14.95 16.46
C SER A 165 -17.85 -15.19 16.64
N ILE A 166 -17.12 -14.09 16.84
CA ILE A 166 -15.71 -14.06 17.18
C ILE A 166 -15.58 -13.12 18.38
N ALA A 167 -14.88 -13.57 19.43
CA ALA A 167 -14.52 -12.75 20.58
C ALA A 167 -13.00 -12.70 20.68
N TRP A 168 -12.44 -11.48 20.74
CA TRP A 168 -11.01 -11.23 20.89
C TRP A 168 -10.71 -10.75 22.31
N GLU A 169 -9.61 -11.25 22.87
CA GLU A 169 -9.12 -10.88 24.19
C GLU A 169 -7.61 -10.68 24.12
N GLN A 170 -7.12 -9.59 24.72
CA GLN A 170 -5.70 -9.44 25.02
C GLN A 170 -5.39 -10.21 26.30
N VAL A 171 -4.54 -11.23 26.17
CA VAL A 171 -4.18 -12.15 27.27
C VAL A 171 -2.98 -11.62 28.04
N ALA A 172 -2.00 -11.05 27.32
CA ALA A 172 -0.72 -10.61 27.88
C ALA A 172 -0.10 -9.47 27.06
N GLY A 173 0.92 -8.83 27.65
CA GLY A 173 1.73 -7.80 26.99
C GLY A 173 1.27 -6.36 27.23
N PRO A 174 1.84 -5.38 26.52
CA PRO A 174 1.52 -3.96 26.67
C PRO A 174 0.10 -3.63 26.18
N ASN A 175 -0.60 -2.73 26.87
CA ASN A 175 -2.02 -2.44 26.61
C ASN A 175 -2.27 -1.80 25.24
N ILE A 176 -3.05 -2.46 24.38
CA ILE A 176 -3.38 -2.02 23.02
C ILE A 176 -4.28 -0.77 22.98
N GLY A 177 -5.01 -0.47 24.04
CA GLY A 177 -5.98 0.64 24.03
C GLY A 177 -7.24 0.30 23.24
N GLU A 178 -7.33 0.72 21.98
CA GLU A 178 -8.50 0.51 21.12
C GLU A 178 -8.26 -0.61 20.09
N LEU A 179 -9.13 -1.62 20.10
CA LEU A 179 -9.11 -2.73 19.16
C LEU A 179 -10.39 -2.71 18.33
N ASN A 180 -10.25 -2.49 17.03
CA ASN A 180 -11.33 -2.36 16.08
C ASN A 180 -11.54 -3.67 15.32
N GLN A 181 -12.71 -4.29 15.47
CA GLN A 181 -13.07 -5.52 14.77
C GLN A 181 -13.97 -5.23 13.56
N ASP A 182 -13.57 -5.71 12.37
CA ASP A 182 -14.42 -5.77 11.17
C ASP A 182 -14.47 -7.21 10.65
N ARG A 183 -15.61 -7.86 10.84
CA ARG A 183 -15.83 -9.29 10.49
C ARG A 183 -14.75 -10.19 11.11
N GLN A 184 -13.89 -10.77 10.27
CA GLN A 184 -12.79 -11.68 10.62
C GLN A 184 -11.45 -10.95 10.86
N PHE A 185 -11.42 -9.63 10.74
CA PHE A 185 -10.23 -8.82 10.96
C PHE A 185 -10.30 -8.08 12.28
N ILE A 186 -9.13 -7.86 12.88
CA ILE A 186 -8.93 -6.85 13.91
C ILE A 186 -7.82 -5.90 13.50
N PHE A 187 -7.96 -4.65 13.91
CA PHE A 187 -7.03 -3.56 13.67
C PHE A 187 -6.76 -2.81 14.97
N PHE A 188 -5.50 -2.46 15.20
CA PHE A 188 -5.08 -1.61 16.31
C PHE A 188 -3.74 -0.95 16.00
N ASP A 189 -3.40 0.12 16.71
CA ASP A 189 -2.06 0.70 16.69
C ASP A 189 -1.24 0.07 17.83
N ALA A 190 0.00 -0.34 17.56
CA ALA A 190 0.88 -0.91 18.56
C ALA A 190 1.16 0.11 19.68
N PRO A 191 1.14 -0.29 20.96
CA PRO A 191 1.43 0.64 22.06
C PRO A 191 2.87 1.15 22.02
N GLU A 192 3.10 2.34 22.55
CA GLU A 192 4.44 2.85 22.87
C GLU A 192 5.03 2.04 24.03
N VAL A 193 6.26 1.57 23.88
CA VAL A 193 6.97 0.69 24.82
C VAL A 193 8.34 1.30 25.15
N ASN A 194 9.00 0.81 26.20
CA ASN A 194 10.35 1.30 26.57
C ASN A 194 11.46 0.26 26.33
N LYS A 195 11.07 -0.88 25.76
CA LYS A 195 11.89 -2.03 25.36
C LYS A 195 10.99 -2.92 24.51
N ASP A 196 11.58 -3.87 23.78
CA ASP A 196 10.80 -4.83 23.02
C ASP A 196 9.87 -5.64 23.94
N GLU A 197 8.59 -5.71 23.58
CA GLU A 197 7.57 -6.41 24.38
C GLU A 197 6.62 -7.22 23.49
N LEU A 198 6.22 -8.39 23.98
CA LEU A 198 5.32 -9.29 23.26
C LEU A 198 3.87 -9.08 23.68
N ILE A 199 2.98 -8.86 22.72
CA ILE A 199 1.54 -8.92 22.89
C ILE A 199 1.07 -10.34 22.59
N GLN A 200 0.20 -10.88 23.44
CA GLN A 200 -0.55 -12.10 23.15
C GLN A 200 -2.04 -11.80 23.09
N LEU A 201 -2.65 -12.12 21.95
CA LEU A 201 -4.10 -12.06 21.75
C LEU A 201 -4.66 -13.48 21.63
N ASN A 202 -5.91 -13.66 22.03
CA ASN A 202 -6.66 -14.90 21.83
C ASN A 202 -8.00 -14.62 21.16
N ALA A 203 -8.30 -15.36 20.10
CA ALA A 203 -9.61 -15.35 19.45
C ALA A 203 -10.39 -16.60 19.87
N SER A 204 -11.66 -16.42 20.25
CA SER A 204 -12.61 -17.50 20.50
C SER A 204 -13.75 -17.43 19.48
N VAL A 205 -13.96 -18.51 18.74
CA VAL A 205 -14.89 -18.60 17.62
C VAL A 205 -16.00 -19.58 17.94
N SER A 206 -17.25 -19.19 17.69
CA SER A 206 -18.39 -20.10 17.67
C SER A 206 -18.91 -20.28 16.25
N PHE A 207 -19.08 -21.52 15.82
CA PHE A 207 -19.60 -21.87 14.51
C PHE A 207 -21.10 -22.08 14.52
N SER A 208 -21.75 -21.91 13.36
CA SER A 208 -23.18 -22.20 13.17
C SER A 208 -23.55 -23.67 13.41
N SER A 209 -22.58 -24.59 13.35
CA SER A 209 -22.73 -26.00 13.73
C SER A 209 -22.86 -26.22 15.25
N GLY A 210 -22.54 -25.22 16.07
CA GLY A 210 -22.43 -25.31 17.53
C GLY A 210 -21.03 -25.66 18.04
N ASN A 211 -20.08 -25.96 17.15
CA ASN A 211 -18.67 -26.16 17.53
C ASN A 211 -18.02 -24.84 17.96
N GLN A 212 -16.96 -24.94 18.76
CA GLN A 212 -16.14 -23.81 19.18
C GLN A 212 -14.67 -24.10 18.92
N ALA A 213 -13.91 -23.07 18.60
CA ALA A 213 -12.47 -23.13 18.45
C ALA A 213 -11.83 -21.89 19.09
N SER A 214 -10.57 -21.99 19.50
CA SER A 214 -9.80 -20.88 20.04
C SER A 214 -8.35 -20.95 19.60
N GLU A 215 -7.73 -19.80 19.43
CA GLU A 215 -6.36 -19.68 18.98
C GLU A 215 -5.71 -18.40 19.50
N SER A 216 -4.41 -18.48 19.79
CA SER A 216 -3.61 -17.34 20.19
C SER A 216 -2.66 -16.92 19.08
N VAL A 217 -2.25 -15.65 19.12
CA VAL A 217 -1.31 -15.03 18.20
C VAL A 217 -0.39 -14.10 18.97
N TYR A 218 0.86 -14.00 18.54
CA TYR A 218 1.86 -13.09 19.07
C TYR A 218 2.11 -11.92 18.12
N VAL A 219 2.23 -10.73 18.70
CA VAL A 219 2.71 -9.53 17.99
C VAL A 219 3.86 -8.96 18.81
N LEU A 220 5.07 -8.97 18.25
CA LEU A 220 6.23 -8.36 18.89
C LEU A 220 6.24 -6.86 18.61
N VAL A 221 6.17 -6.05 19.65
CA VAL A 221 6.30 -4.59 19.54
C VAL A 221 7.76 -4.23 19.76
N LYS A 222 8.40 -3.71 18.72
CA LYS A 222 9.78 -3.23 18.77
C LYS A 222 9.82 -1.80 19.30
N ASN A 223 10.60 -1.59 20.35
CA ASN A 223 10.93 -0.26 20.83
C ASN A 223 11.93 0.38 19.87
N THR A 224 11.65 1.60 19.40
CA THR A 224 12.58 2.31 18.54
C THR A 224 12.61 3.79 18.87
N ASP A 225 13.74 4.43 18.63
CA ASP A 225 13.76 5.88 18.63
C ASP A 225 12.93 6.39 17.44
N ILE A 226 11.97 7.26 17.70
CA ILE A 226 11.14 7.90 16.66
C ILE A 226 11.42 9.40 16.67
N LEU A 227 11.90 9.92 15.54
CA LEU A 227 12.02 11.36 15.35
C LEU A 227 10.63 11.96 15.11
N ARG A 228 10.03 12.53 16.17
CA ARG A 228 8.66 13.09 16.14
C ARG A 228 8.49 14.30 15.22
N ASP A 229 9.57 14.97 14.84
CA ASP A 229 9.63 16.01 13.79
C ASP A 229 10.34 15.50 12.53
N GLY A 230 10.37 14.17 12.35
CA GLY A 230 10.94 13.47 11.22
C GLY A 230 10.01 13.42 10.02
N LEU A 231 10.58 13.06 8.87
CA LEU A 231 9.92 13.07 7.56
C LEU A 231 8.60 12.28 7.56
N PHE A 232 8.61 11.04 8.05
CA PHE A 232 7.41 10.19 8.02
C PHE A 232 6.41 10.52 9.13
N PHE A 233 6.90 10.86 10.32
CA PHE A 233 6.03 11.19 11.44
C PHE A 233 5.30 12.53 11.25
N ASP A 234 6.02 13.60 10.93
CA ASP A 234 5.43 14.96 10.85
C ASP A 234 4.50 15.14 9.63
N ILE A 235 4.83 14.52 8.50
CA ILE A 235 4.11 14.75 7.23
C ILE A 235 3.04 13.69 6.97
N ALA A 236 3.28 12.44 7.36
CA ALA A 236 2.39 11.33 7.06
C ALA A 236 1.72 10.71 8.29
N ASP A 237 2.02 11.20 9.51
CA ASP A 237 1.58 10.60 10.78
C ASP A 237 1.86 9.09 10.80
N ALA A 238 3.03 8.71 10.25
CA ALA A 238 3.40 7.34 9.99
C ALA A 238 4.67 6.98 10.76
N VAL A 239 4.62 5.81 11.41
CA VAL A 239 5.79 5.11 11.92
C VAL A 239 6.04 3.93 10.99
N VAL A 240 7.27 3.82 10.50
CA VAL A 240 7.65 2.84 9.49
C VAL A 240 8.29 1.61 10.13
N SER A 241 8.26 0.49 9.41
CA SER A 241 8.90 -0.75 9.84
C SER A 241 10.40 -0.58 10.06
N GLU A 242 10.90 -1.16 11.15
CA GLU A 242 12.32 -1.30 11.47
C GLU A 242 12.95 -2.61 10.94
N ASP A 243 12.17 -3.45 10.25
CA ASP A 243 12.64 -4.73 9.66
C ASP A 243 13.14 -4.55 8.21
N MET A 244 13.43 -3.32 7.82
CA MET A 244 13.87 -2.96 6.48
C MET A 244 15.34 -3.26 6.27
N HIS A 245 15.67 -3.91 5.15
CA HIS A 245 17.05 -4.24 4.79
C HIS A 245 17.25 -4.17 3.27
N ALA A 246 18.49 -3.89 2.86
CA ALA A 246 18.83 -3.92 1.43
C ALA A 246 18.64 -5.34 0.87
N TYR A 247 17.90 -5.46 -0.24
CA TYR A 247 17.65 -6.74 -0.89
C TYR A 247 18.96 -7.41 -1.34
N ASN A 248 19.87 -6.62 -1.91
CA ASN A 248 21.25 -7.05 -2.09
C ASN A 248 22.12 -6.56 -0.92
N SER A 249 22.49 -7.47 -0.02
CA SER A 249 23.35 -7.20 1.14
C SER A 249 24.74 -6.71 0.76
N ASP A 250 25.23 -7.03 -0.44
CA ASP A 250 26.54 -6.64 -0.95
C ASP A 250 26.51 -5.33 -1.75
N SER A 251 25.34 -4.69 -1.85
CA SER A 251 25.19 -3.43 -2.57
C SER A 251 26.05 -2.34 -1.92
N ARG A 252 26.79 -1.60 -2.75
CA ARG A 252 27.52 -0.40 -2.29
C ARG A 252 26.61 0.69 -1.71
N TYR A 253 25.31 0.61 -1.98
CA TYR A 253 24.31 1.55 -1.50
C TYR A 253 23.61 1.10 -0.22
N LYS A 254 23.86 -0.12 0.28
CA LYS A 254 23.17 -0.71 1.45
C LYS A 254 22.99 0.30 2.60
N ASN A 255 24.10 0.83 3.12
CA ASN A 255 24.06 1.75 4.27
C ASN A 255 23.32 3.06 3.96
N ALA A 256 23.32 3.51 2.70
CA ALA A 256 22.57 4.69 2.30
C ALA A 256 21.07 4.37 2.17
N LEU A 257 20.70 3.20 1.63
CA LEU A 257 19.29 2.77 1.52
C LEU A 257 18.63 2.69 2.89
N GLU A 258 19.26 1.98 3.82
CA GLU A 258 18.73 1.71 5.17
C GLU A 258 18.60 2.99 6.01
N ARG A 259 19.46 4.00 5.77
CA ARG A 259 19.45 5.26 6.51
C ARG A 259 18.60 6.37 5.88
N CYS A 260 18.54 6.44 4.55
CA CYS A 260 18.11 7.65 3.84
C CYS A 260 16.69 7.60 3.27
N VAL A 261 16.05 6.43 3.24
CA VAL A 261 14.86 6.22 2.40
C VAL A 261 13.59 5.91 3.20
N TYR A 262 13.63 4.90 4.06
CA TYR A 262 12.46 4.45 4.84
C TYR A 262 12.89 4.08 6.25
N SER A 263 12.97 5.10 7.13
CA SER A 263 13.44 4.98 8.51
C SER A 263 12.77 6.03 9.40
N ASN A 264 12.54 5.70 10.66
CA ASN A 264 11.99 6.60 11.68
C ASN A 264 12.96 7.72 12.13
N GLN A 265 14.19 7.72 11.61
CA GLN A 265 15.25 8.66 11.95
C GLN A 265 15.52 9.72 10.88
N ILE A 266 14.73 9.75 9.80
CA ILE A 266 14.91 10.74 8.73
C ILE A 266 14.35 12.10 9.19
N PRO A 267 15.14 13.18 9.20
CA PRO A 267 14.64 14.52 9.55
C PRO A 267 13.61 15.03 8.55
N SER A 268 12.68 15.90 9.00
CA SER A 268 11.64 16.55 8.15
C SER A 268 12.18 17.22 6.90
N ILE A 269 13.42 17.71 6.94
CA ILE A 269 14.20 18.06 5.75
C ILE A 269 15.25 16.97 5.54
N PRO A 270 15.04 16.04 4.60
CA PRO A 270 15.98 14.96 4.35
C PRO A 270 17.37 15.50 4.03
N ASN A 271 18.39 14.91 4.63
CA ASN A 271 19.78 15.36 4.51
C ASN A 271 20.62 14.48 3.57
N CYS A 272 20.07 13.39 3.06
CA CYS A 272 20.76 12.53 2.11
C CYS A 272 20.78 13.16 0.71
N ASN A 273 21.97 13.50 0.27
CA ASN A 273 22.21 14.10 -1.04
C ASN A 273 22.54 13.04 -2.10
N PHE A 274 22.57 13.47 -3.36
CA PHE A 274 22.89 12.59 -4.48
C PHE A 274 24.30 11.99 -4.42
N SER A 275 25.24 12.58 -3.68
CA SER A 275 26.57 11.98 -3.48
C SER A 275 26.53 10.71 -2.62
N SER A 276 25.52 10.60 -1.75
CA SER A 276 25.28 9.41 -0.92
C SER A 276 24.39 8.40 -1.64
N LEU A 277 23.31 8.89 -2.27
CA LEU A 277 22.35 8.05 -2.98
C LEU A 277 21.89 8.76 -4.28
N PRO A 278 22.66 8.65 -5.37
CA PRO A 278 22.35 9.35 -6.63
C PRO A 278 21.14 8.71 -7.31
N LEU A 279 20.46 9.43 -8.21
CA LEU A 279 19.50 8.78 -9.11
C LEU A 279 20.20 7.66 -9.91
N ILE A 280 19.47 6.60 -10.25
CA ILE A 280 20.03 5.50 -11.05
C ILE A 280 20.56 6.03 -12.40
N GLY A 281 19.83 6.97 -13.03
CA GLY A 281 20.22 7.62 -14.29
C GLY A 281 21.46 8.50 -14.22
N MET A 282 21.82 8.99 -13.03
CA MET A 282 23.08 9.74 -12.82
C MET A 282 24.31 8.84 -12.81
N VAL A 283 24.12 7.53 -12.57
CA VAL A 283 25.19 6.53 -12.52
C VAL A 283 25.33 5.82 -13.86
N THR A 284 24.21 5.37 -14.43
CA THR A 284 24.18 4.68 -15.72
C THR A 284 22.92 5.06 -16.50
N PRO A 285 23.05 5.45 -17.79
CA PRO A 285 21.89 5.71 -18.64
C PRO A 285 21.21 4.41 -19.11
N THR A 286 21.83 3.24 -18.91
CA THR A 286 21.31 1.94 -19.35
C THR A 286 21.45 0.94 -18.20
N PRO A 287 20.64 1.07 -17.14
CA PRO A 287 20.73 0.18 -15.99
C PRO A 287 20.35 -1.25 -16.38
N GLU A 288 21.05 -2.21 -15.80
CA GLU A 288 20.67 -3.62 -15.82
C GLU A 288 19.80 -3.93 -14.60
N ILE A 289 19.17 -5.12 -14.57
CA ILE A 289 18.33 -5.54 -13.44
C ILE A 289 19.12 -5.50 -12.12
N GLN A 290 20.40 -5.86 -12.13
CA GLN A 290 21.22 -5.81 -10.91
C GLN A 290 21.41 -4.38 -10.39
N ASP A 291 21.54 -3.37 -11.26
CA ASP A 291 21.63 -1.97 -10.84
C ASP A 291 20.35 -1.53 -10.10
N ILE A 292 19.19 -2.08 -10.51
CA ILE A 292 17.92 -1.86 -9.83
C ILE A 292 17.88 -2.58 -8.48
N LEU A 293 18.25 -3.86 -8.44
CA LEU A 293 18.21 -4.67 -7.22
C LEU A 293 19.22 -4.18 -6.16
N ASP A 294 20.32 -3.56 -6.58
CA ASP A 294 21.27 -2.87 -5.71
C ASP A 294 20.67 -1.62 -5.04
N ARG A 295 19.50 -1.16 -5.51
CA ARG A 295 18.75 0.00 -5.00
C ARG A 295 17.43 -0.38 -4.34
N THR A 296 17.17 -1.68 -4.16
CA THR A 296 15.93 -2.18 -3.58
C THR A 296 16.07 -2.41 -2.09
N LEU A 297 15.17 -1.82 -1.30
CA LEU A 297 15.02 -1.99 0.14
C LEU A 297 13.71 -2.75 0.40
N VAL A 298 13.74 -3.78 1.23
CA VAL A 298 12.58 -4.65 1.50
C VAL A 298 12.40 -4.93 2.98
N SER A 299 11.16 -5.12 3.43
CA SER A 299 10.90 -5.71 4.77
C SER A 299 10.97 -7.24 4.74
N HIS A 300 10.65 -7.85 3.59
CA HIS A 300 10.75 -9.30 3.41
C HIS A 300 11.46 -9.63 2.10
N LYS A 301 12.38 -10.59 2.14
CA LYS A 301 13.18 -11.01 0.99
C LYS A 301 12.35 -11.41 -0.23
N TRP A 302 11.22 -12.10 -0.02
CA TRP A 302 10.32 -12.52 -1.10
C TRP A 302 9.83 -11.33 -1.94
N MET A 303 9.69 -10.13 -1.35
CA MET A 303 9.25 -8.93 -2.09
C MET A 303 10.24 -8.55 -3.18
N GLY A 304 11.54 -8.61 -2.88
CA GLY A 304 12.60 -8.38 -3.86
C GLY A 304 12.71 -9.50 -4.90
N GLU A 305 12.43 -10.75 -4.50
CA GLU A 305 12.36 -11.88 -5.43
C GLU A 305 11.21 -11.74 -6.44
N ARG A 306 10.02 -11.29 -5.98
CA ARG A 306 8.87 -11.02 -6.86
C ARG A 306 9.14 -9.83 -7.77
N PHE A 307 9.78 -8.80 -7.26
CA PHE A 307 10.18 -7.66 -8.07
C PHE A 307 11.21 -8.04 -9.14
N LYS A 308 12.23 -8.83 -8.80
CA LYS A 308 13.18 -9.40 -9.75
C LYS A 308 12.47 -10.23 -10.82
N ALA A 309 11.60 -11.16 -10.41
CA ALA A 309 10.85 -11.98 -11.34
C ALA A 309 9.99 -11.15 -12.31
N TYR A 310 9.42 -10.04 -11.83
CA TYR A 310 8.69 -9.09 -12.66
C TYR A 310 9.61 -8.41 -13.68
N LEU A 311 10.75 -7.85 -13.26
CA LEU A 311 11.71 -7.19 -14.15
C LEU A 311 12.28 -8.14 -15.22
N GLU A 312 12.48 -9.41 -14.87
CA GLU A 312 13.03 -10.43 -15.79
C GLU A 312 12.00 -10.94 -16.81
N ASN A 313 10.75 -11.15 -16.38
CA ASN A 313 9.78 -11.93 -17.15
C ASN A 313 8.63 -11.11 -17.74
N SER A 314 8.42 -9.87 -17.29
CA SER A 314 7.33 -9.02 -17.79
C SER A 314 7.67 -8.38 -19.12
N LEU A 315 6.66 -8.19 -19.98
CA LEU A 315 6.78 -7.34 -21.16
C LEU A 315 7.08 -5.88 -20.81
N ALA A 316 6.72 -5.43 -19.61
CA ALA A 316 7.02 -4.11 -19.09
C ALA A 316 8.45 -4.02 -18.50
N GLY A 317 9.12 -5.13 -18.20
CA GLY A 317 10.44 -5.16 -17.57
C GLY A 317 11.48 -4.22 -18.23
N PRO A 318 11.66 -4.25 -19.55
CA PRO A 318 12.55 -3.33 -20.26
C PRO A 318 12.19 -1.85 -20.11
N ASP A 319 10.90 -1.53 -20.00
CA ASP A 319 10.44 -0.16 -19.76
C ASP A 319 10.79 0.28 -18.34
N MET A 320 10.62 -0.61 -17.37
CA MET A 320 10.93 -0.33 -15.96
C MET A 320 12.39 0.02 -15.74
N LEU A 321 13.32 -0.66 -16.44
CA LEU A 321 14.74 -0.31 -16.38
C LEU A 321 14.99 1.14 -16.82
N ASN A 322 14.31 1.60 -17.87
CA ASN A 322 14.44 2.97 -18.36
C ASN A 322 13.79 3.99 -17.40
N LEU A 323 12.59 3.68 -16.91
CA LEU A 323 11.80 4.57 -16.07
C LEU A 323 12.37 4.72 -14.65
N LEU A 324 12.97 3.67 -14.08
CA LEU A 324 13.61 3.71 -12.76
C LEU A 324 14.86 4.59 -12.71
N ARG A 325 15.37 5.07 -13.84
CA ARG A 325 16.49 6.02 -13.84
C ARG A 325 16.18 7.32 -13.09
N GLY A 326 14.90 7.70 -12.99
CA GLY A 326 14.42 8.86 -12.22
C GLY A 326 14.31 8.63 -10.71
N VAL A 327 14.70 7.47 -10.16
CA VAL A 327 14.62 7.18 -8.72
C VAL A 327 15.99 7.06 -8.06
N THR A 328 16.06 7.36 -6.75
CA THR A 328 17.20 7.09 -5.87
C THR A 328 17.17 5.65 -5.32
N ALA A 329 15.97 5.16 -4.99
CA ALA A 329 15.74 3.85 -4.39
C ALA A 329 14.33 3.31 -4.69
N ILE A 330 14.17 2.00 -4.51
CA ILE A 330 12.92 1.27 -4.59
C ILE A 330 12.66 0.66 -3.21
N VAL A 331 11.57 1.03 -2.56
CA VAL A 331 11.16 0.47 -1.27
C VAL A 331 9.95 -0.41 -1.49
N ILE A 332 9.98 -1.66 -1.02
CA ILE A 332 8.82 -2.56 -1.04
C ILE A 332 8.60 -3.05 0.38
N SER A 333 7.46 -2.70 0.99
CA SER A 333 7.22 -3.09 2.38
C SER A 333 5.78 -3.55 2.63
N TYR A 334 5.60 -4.33 3.69
CA TYR A 334 4.31 -4.84 4.13
C TYR A 334 3.40 -3.75 4.74
N ASP A 335 4.02 -2.66 5.22
CA ASP A 335 3.39 -1.52 5.89
C ASP A 335 3.30 -0.26 5.00
N VAL A 336 3.83 -0.31 3.76
CA VAL A 336 3.59 0.74 2.78
C VAL A 336 2.18 0.55 2.21
N ARG A 337 1.28 1.49 2.51
CA ARG A 337 -0.03 1.54 1.88
C ARG A 337 -0.60 2.97 1.82
N PRO A 338 -1.05 3.40 0.63
CA PRO A 338 -0.84 2.79 -0.68
C PRO A 338 0.60 3.04 -1.17
N SER A 339 0.90 2.63 -2.41
CA SER A 339 2.17 2.97 -3.06
C SER A 339 2.21 4.45 -3.45
N PHE A 340 3.41 5.02 -3.50
CA PHE A 340 3.64 6.41 -3.90
C PHE A 340 5.10 6.66 -4.32
N TYR A 341 5.34 7.66 -5.16
CA TYR A 341 6.64 8.29 -5.34
C TYR A 341 6.78 9.53 -4.45
N TRP A 342 7.97 9.78 -3.90
CA TRP A 342 8.20 11.00 -3.12
C TRP A 342 9.49 11.74 -3.50
N ALA A 343 9.33 12.98 -3.98
CA ALA A 343 10.45 13.87 -4.30
C ALA A 343 11.32 14.24 -3.07
N ALA A 344 10.84 14.03 -1.84
CA ALA A 344 11.61 14.31 -0.62
C ALA A 344 12.89 13.45 -0.54
N THR A 345 12.75 12.16 -0.85
CA THR A 345 13.85 11.17 -0.88
C THR A 345 14.23 10.77 -2.30
N GLY A 346 13.43 11.15 -3.30
CA GLY A 346 13.58 10.74 -4.69
C GLY A 346 13.29 9.27 -4.93
N ALA A 347 12.65 8.59 -3.98
CA ALA A 347 12.41 7.15 -4.00
C ALA A 347 10.95 6.81 -4.33
N ILE A 348 10.75 5.57 -4.80
CA ILE A 348 9.44 4.96 -4.99
C ILE A 348 9.16 3.98 -3.86
N TYR A 349 7.96 4.06 -3.27
CA TYR A 349 7.49 3.24 -2.15
C TYR A 349 6.31 2.39 -2.64
N LEU A 350 6.44 1.07 -2.54
CA LEU A 350 5.56 0.11 -3.17
C LEU A 350 4.86 -0.76 -2.13
N ASP A 351 3.53 -0.77 -2.16
CA ASP A 351 2.67 -1.65 -1.37
C ASP A 351 2.89 -3.09 -1.84
N ALA A 352 3.42 -3.92 -0.95
CA ALA A 352 3.73 -5.32 -1.20
C ALA A 352 2.49 -6.17 -1.55
N ARG A 353 1.27 -5.67 -1.33
CA ARG A 353 0.02 -6.28 -1.82
C ARG A 353 -0.01 -6.49 -3.33
N ASN A 354 0.75 -5.71 -4.09
CA ASN A 354 0.82 -5.89 -5.53
C ASN A 354 1.71 -7.08 -5.94
N PHE A 355 2.57 -7.55 -5.04
CA PHE A 355 3.68 -8.47 -5.33
C PHE A 355 3.43 -9.92 -4.91
N TRP A 356 2.55 -10.18 -3.94
CA TRP A 356 2.34 -11.55 -3.46
C TRP A 356 1.84 -12.46 -4.58
N VAL A 357 2.32 -13.70 -4.58
CA VAL A 357 1.92 -14.78 -5.48
C VAL A 357 1.35 -15.95 -4.69
N SER A 358 1.91 -16.24 -3.52
CA SER A 358 1.41 -17.30 -2.65
C SER A 358 0.50 -16.77 -1.53
N PRO A 359 -0.41 -17.59 -0.99
CA PRO A 359 -1.21 -17.23 0.17
C PRO A 359 -0.37 -16.89 1.41
N GLU A 360 0.77 -17.55 1.58
CA GLU A 360 1.70 -17.29 2.68
C GLU A 360 2.28 -15.87 2.56
N GLU A 361 2.73 -15.46 1.36
CA GLU A 361 3.20 -14.10 1.11
C GLU A 361 2.10 -13.06 1.35
N ARG A 362 0.89 -13.33 0.87
CA ARG A 362 -0.28 -12.44 1.09
C ARG A 362 -0.60 -12.27 2.57
N ASP A 363 -0.46 -13.33 3.34
CA ASP A 363 -0.79 -13.36 4.75
C ASP A 363 0.33 -12.73 5.61
N SER A 364 1.51 -12.45 5.02
CA SER A 364 2.57 -11.63 5.62
C SER A 364 2.34 -10.11 5.56
N LEU A 365 1.21 -9.67 4.99
CA LEU A 365 0.94 -8.26 4.69
C LEU A 365 -0.05 -7.62 5.68
N ASN A 366 0.09 -6.30 5.86
CA ASN A 366 -0.92 -5.52 6.57
C ASN A 366 -2.20 -5.38 5.71
N ASP A 367 -3.37 -5.59 6.29
CA ASP A 367 -4.69 -5.52 5.67
C ASP A 367 -5.45 -4.24 5.94
N GLN A 368 -4.85 -3.29 6.65
CA GLN A 368 -5.49 -2.02 6.94
C GLN A 368 -5.94 -1.35 5.63
N ALA A 369 -7.18 -0.88 5.63
CA ALA A 369 -7.72 -0.20 4.47
C ALA A 369 -6.94 1.09 4.19
N ASP A 370 -6.86 1.46 2.91
CA ASP A 370 -6.47 2.82 2.55
C ASP A 370 -7.42 3.79 3.26
N PHE A 371 -6.88 4.76 4.00
CA PHE A 371 -7.64 5.72 4.81
C PHE A 371 -8.66 6.52 3.99
N ARG A 372 -8.48 6.58 2.66
CA ARG A 372 -9.34 7.29 1.72
C ARG A 372 -10.53 6.45 1.25
N SER A 373 -10.60 5.17 1.65
CA SER A 373 -11.66 4.25 1.22
C SER A 373 -13.08 4.76 1.55
N ASP A 374 -13.21 5.68 2.51
CA ASP A 374 -14.49 6.26 2.92
C ASP A 374 -14.80 7.63 2.29
N PHE A 375 -13.89 8.17 1.49
CA PHE A 375 -13.99 9.52 0.96
C PHE A 375 -15.11 9.65 -0.07
N GLY A 376 -15.96 10.66 0.14
CA GLY A 376 -17.09 10.97 -0.73
C GLY A 376 -18.27 10.00 -0.64
N ASN A 377 -18.32 9.09 0.35
CA ASN A 377 -19.45 8.14 0.54
C ASN A 377 -20.84 8.81 0.59
N ALA A 378 -20.91 10.13 0.82
CA ALA A 378 -22.15 10.91 0.79
C ALA A 378 -22.58 11.41 -0.62
N LEU A 379 -21.83 11.14 -1.68
CA LEU A 379 -22.17 11.50 -3.06
C LEU A 379 -23.04 10.41 -3.71
N GLN A 380 -23.96 10.80 -4.60
CA GLN A 380 -24.98 9.91 -5.20
C GLN A 380 -24.54 9.24 -6.51
N PHE A 381 -23.22 9.15 -6.74
CA PHE A 381 -22.64 8.58 -7.94
C PHE A 381 -21.30 7.93 -7.61
N ASN A 382 -20.89 6.99 -8.46
CA ASN A 382 -19.60 6.33 -8.39
C ASN A 382 -18.80 6.56 -9.68
N PHE A 383 -17.48 6.48 -9.58
CA PHE A 383 -16.54 6.48 -10.71
C PHE A 383 -15.70 5.21 -10.71
N PRO A 384 -16.28 4.05 -11.06
CA PRO A 384 -15.51 2.84 -11.11
C PRO A 384 -14.54 2.87 -12.31
N TRP A 385 -13.39 2.23 -12.12
CA TRP A 385 -12.37 2.06 -13.14
C TRP A 385 -11.81 0.63 -13.09
N ARG A 386 -11.33 0.12 -14.22
CA ARG A 386 -10.63 -1.18 -14.29
C ARG A 386 -9.72 -1.25 -15.50
N TYR A 387 -8.72 -2.13 -15.43
CA TYR A 387 -8.01 -2.60 -16.61
C TYR A 387 -8.66 -3.89 -17.14
N VAL A 388 -8.70 -4.01 -18.46
CA VAL A 388 -9.33 -5.10 -19.21
C VAL A 388 -8.37 -5.63 -20.25
N LYS A 389 -8.22 -6.95 -20.31
CA LYS A 389 -7.45 -7.64 -21.34
C LYS A 389 -8.24 -8.84 -21.81
N ASN A 390 -8.38 -8.99 -23.13
CA ASN A 390 -9.18 -10.05 -23.74
C ASN A 390 -10.61 -10.15 -23.16
N ASN A 391 -11.29 -9.01 -22.98
CA ASN A 391 -12.65 -8.91 -22.43
C ASN A 391 -12.83 -9.46 -21.00
N ALA A 392 -11.74 -9.54 -20.23
CA ALA A 392 -11.77 -9.93 -18.82
C ALA A 392 -10.96 -8.95 -17.96
N TYR A 393 -11.20 -8.94 -16.66
CA TYR A 393 -10.43 -8.11 -15.72
C TYR A 393 -8.92 -8.41 -15.82
N TYR A 394 -8.10 -7.38 -15.74
CA TYR A 394 -6.64 -7.50 -15.75
C TYR A 394 -6.06 -6.67 -14.61
N PRO A 395 -5.64 -7.26 -13.47
CA PRO A 395 -5.55 -8.71 -13.18
C PRO A 395 -6.91 -9.41 -13.04
N LEU A 396 -6.96 -10.68 -13.43
CA LEU A 396 -8.12 -11.57 -13.26
C LEU A 396 -8.37 -11.89 -11.77
N SER A 397 -7.28 -11.96 -11.00
CA SER A 397 -7.26 -12.29 -9.57
C SER A 397 -7.09 -11.12 -8.61
N SER A 398 -7.39 -9.91 -9.08
CA SER A 398 -7.42 -8.66 -8.30
C SER A 398 -8.06 -8.80 -6.90
N TYR A 399 -9.09 -9.63 -6.78
CA TYR A 399 -10.00 -9.63 -5.64
C TYR A 399 -10.36 -11.06 -5.19
N ARG A 400 -9.45 -11.75 -4.51
CA ARG A 400 -9.68 -13.10 -3.94
C ARG A 400 -10.11 -13.05 -2.47
N ILE A 401 -10.99 -13.96 -2.09
CA ILE A 401 -11.39 -14.19 -0.69
C ILE A 401 -10.20 -14.85 0.03
N LYS A 402 -9.76 -14.29 1.16
CA LYS A 402 -8.53 -14.74 1.84
C LYS A 402 -8.59 -16.22 2.24
N ASP A 403 -9.73 -16.65 2.75
CA ASP A 403 -9.95 -18.02 3.24
C ASP A 403 -9.81 -19.09 2.15
N GLU A 404 -9.95 -18.74 0.87
CA GLU A 404 -9.81 -19.72 -0.22
C GLU A 404 -8.36 -20.08 -0.52
N ARG A 405 -7.38 -19.39 0.10
CA ARG A 405 -5.93 -19.67 -0.04
C ARG A 405 -5.48 -19.84 -1.50
N GLN A 406 -6.05 -19.02 -2.40
CA GLN A 406 -5.70 -19.05 -3.82
C GLN A 406 -4.37 -18.33 -4.09
N SER A 407 -3.57 -18.89 -4.99
CA SER A 407 -2.36 -18.25 -5.52
C SER A 407 -2.66 -17.34 -6.73
N ARG A 408 -1.72 -16.46 -7.08
CA ARG A 408 -1.79 -15.62 -8.28
C ARG A 408 -0.96 -16.20 -9.42
N SER A 409 -1.41 -15.94 -10.65
CA SER A 409 -0.59 -16.22 -11.83
C SER A 409 0.47 -15.14 -12.03
N PHE A 410 1.48 -15.41 -12.86
CA PHE A 410 2.43 -14.36 -13.27
C PHE A 410 1.72 -13.24 -14.04
N GLU A 411 0.69 -13.54 -14.84
CA GLU A 411 -0.07 -12.52 -15.55
C GLU A 411 -0.78 -11.56 -14.58
N ASP A 412 -1.31 -12.07 -13.46
CA ASP A 412 -1.89 -11.22 -12.42
C ASP A 412 -0.83 -10.39 -11.69
N LEU A 413 0.36 -10.97 -11.46
CA LEU A 413 1.53 -10.28 -10.90
C LEU A 413 1.95 -9.13 -11.81
N GLU A 414 2.20 -9.41 -13.09
CA GLU A 414 2.53 -8.44 -14.12
C GLU A 414 1.50 -7.32 -14.17
N ALA A 415 0.21 -7.69 -14.22
CA ALA A 415 -0.86 -6.72 -14.28
C ALA A 415 -0.78 -5.78 -13.08
N SER A 416 -0.77 -6.30 -11.85
CA SER A 416 -0.86 -5.49 -10.63
C SER A 416 0.35 -4.59 -10.39
N ILE A 417 1.54 -5.02 -10.80
CA ILE A 417 2.75 -4.21 -10.68
C ILE A 417 2.82 -3.16 -11.78
N SER A 418 2.45 -3.50 -13.03
CA SER A 418 2.73 -2.64 -14.18
C SER A 418 2.00 -1.32 -14.17
N TRP A 419 0.68 -1.31 -13.96
CA TRP A 419 -0.08 -0.05 -13.95
C TRP A 419 0.44 0.88 -12.84
N LEU A 420 0.64 0.31 -11.66
CA LEU A 420 1.20 1.02 -10.52
C LEU A 420 2.58 1.61 -10.84
N MET A 421 3.51 0.79 -11.32
CA MET A 421 4.86 1.27 -11.60
C MET A 421 4.89 2.30 -12.71
N TYR A 422 4.07 2.16 -13.76
CA TYR A 422 3.99 3.19 -14.79
C TYR A 422 3.48 4.52 -14.26
N HIS A 423 2.50 4.50 -13.36
CA HIS A 423 1.99 5.71 -12.70
C HIS A 423 3.06 6.37 -11.83
N GLU A 424 3.60 5.65 -10.86
CA GLU A 424 4.57 6.21 -9.91
C GLU A 424 5.90 6.61 -10.57
N LEU A 425 6.31 5.91 -11.62
CA LEU A 425 7.51 6.29 -12.36
C LEU A 425 7.26 7.43 -13.35
N ALA A 426 6.01 7.71 -13.73
CA ALA A 426 5.69 8.96 -14.40
C ALA A 426 5.96 10.15 -13.48
N HIS A 427 5.60 10.06 -12.20
CA HIS A 427 5.98 11.05 -11.17
C HIS A 427 7.50 11.17 -11.06
N ALA A 428 8.22 10.05 -10.93
CA ALA A 428 9.68 10.08 -10.84
C ALA A 428 10.35 10.84 -12.01
N ASN A 429 9.88 10.59 -13.24
CA ASN A 429 10.41 11.25 -14.45
C ASN A 429 9.76 12.61 -14.74
N ASP A 430 8.69 12.98 -14.02
CA ASP A 430 8.14 14.32 -13.97
C ASP A 430 9.09 15.25 -13.19
N PHE A 431 9.49 14.81 -11.99
CA PHE A 431 10.40 15.53 -11.10
C PHE A 431 11.88 15.47 -11.55
N PHE A 432 12.32 14.33 -12.07
CA PHE A 432 13.70 14.09 -12.49
C PHE A 432 13.79 13.57 -13.93
N PRO A 433 13.41 14.39 -14.94
CA PRO A 433 13.47 13.98 -16.34
C PRO A 433 14.90 13.68 -16.79
N SER A 434 15.06 12.82 -17.78
CA SER A 434 16.39 12.39 -18.28
C SER A 434 17.29 13.52 -18.77
N THR A 435 16.70 14.64 -19.20
CA THR A 435 17.41 15.85 -19.62
C THR A 435 18.08 16.59 -18.47
N ALA A 436 17.66 16.34 -17.22
CA ALA A 436 18.18 16.99 -16.03
C ALA A 436 19.43 16.32 -15.46
N TRP A 437 19.56 14.99 -15.55
CA TRP A 437 20.50 14.21 -14.72
C TRP A 437 21.95 14.69 -14.79
N ALA A 438 22.43 15.09 -15.97
CA ALA A 438 23.80 15.57 -16.16
C ALA A 438 24.08 16.93 -15.49
N SER A 439 23.04 17.68 -15.12
CA SER A 439 23.11 19.01 -14.49
C SER A 439 22.83 19.01 -12.99
N ILE A 440 22.42 17.86 -12.42
CA ILE A 440 22.12 17.74 -10.99
C ILE A 440 23.44 17.78 -10.20
N GLU A 441 23.55 18.70 -9.24
CA GLU A 441 24.71 18.77 -8.36
C GLU A 441 24.65 17.66 -7.30
N GLN A 442 25.77 16.96 -7.08
CA GLN A 442 25.84 15.80 -6.18
C GLN A 442 25.59 16.16 -4.70
N ASN A 443 25.80 17.40 -4.31
CA ASN A 443 25.54 17.91 -2.96
C ASN A 443 24.07 18.29 -2.74
N ASN A 444 23.24 18.38 -3.78
CA ASN A 444 21.81 18.62 -3.60
C ASN A 444 21.11 17.39 -3.03
N THR A 445 20.07 17.64 -2.25
CA THR A 445 19.07 16.63 -1.92
C THR A 445 18.02 16.57 -3.03
N PRO A 446 17.30 15.44 -3.17
CA PRO A 446 16.17 15.33 -4.09
C PRO A 446 15.15 16.47 -3.90
N LEU A 447 14.79 16.76 -2.66
CA LEU A 447 13.85 17.81 -2.31
C LEU A 447 14.33 19.21 -2.71
N GLU A 448 15.61 19.52 -2.45
CA GLU A 448 16.20 20.81 -2.81
C GLU A 448 16.21 21.01 -4.33
N TYR A 449 16.63 19.97 -5.07
CA TYR A 449 16.62 20.02 -6.54
C TYR A 449 15.22 20.27 -7.08
N PHE A 450 14.22 19.50 -6.63
CA PHE A 450 12.83 19.66 -7.08
C PHE A 450 12.32 21.09 -6.81
N ARG A 451 12.48 21.60 -5.58
CA ARG A 451 12.01 22.94 -5.19
C ARG A 451 12.60 24.06 -6.05
N ASN A 452 13.83 23.87 -6.53
CA ASN A 452 14.52 24.88 -7.34
C ASN A 452 14.20 24.79 -8.84
N ASN A 453 13.69 23.66 -9.33
CA ASN A 453 13.53 23.41 -10.77
C ASN A 453 12.08 23.16 -11.23
N GLY A 454 11.17 22.80 -10.32
CA GLY A 454 9.77 22.46 -10.65
C GLY A 454 9.63 21.10 -11.36
N ALA A 455 8.46 20.86 -11.95
CA ALA A 455 8.11 19.62 -12.64
C ALA A 455 7.56 19.87 -14.07
N ASN A 456 7.53 18.84 -14.91
CA ASN A 456 6.92 18.91 -16.24
C ASN A 456 5.38 18.97 -16.19
N SER A 457 4.75 18.46 -15.14
CA SER A 457 3.32 18.60 -14.86
C SER A 457 2.89 20.05 -14.74
N ASP A 458 3.72 20.93 -14.16
CA ASP A 458 3.48 22.38 -14.11
C ASP A 458 3.32 22.97 -15.54
N ILE A 459 4.12 22.47 -16.48
CA ILE A 459 4.08 22.89 -17.89
C ILE A 459 2.87 22.26 -18.62
N LEU A 460 2.48 21.04 -18.26
CA LEU A 460 1.31 20.36 -18.85
C LEU A 460 0.05 21.19 -18.62
N VAL A 461 -0.21 21.60 -17.37
CA VAL A 461 -1.46 22.29 -17.02
C VAL A 461 -1.52 23.71 -17.57
N ASP A 462 -0.38 24.40 -17.70
CA ASP A 462 -0.32 25.69 -18.37
C ASP A 462 -0.68 25.60 -19.86
N ARG A 463 -0.25 24.51 -20.53
CA ARG A 463 -0.41 24.34 -21.98
C ARG A 463 -1.74 23.69 -22.36
N PHE A 464 -2.18 22.74 -21.55
CA PHE A 464 -3.37 21.95 -21.74
C PHE A 464 -4.11 21.86 -20.39
N PRO A 465 -4.82 22.90 -19.95
CA PRO A 465 -5.54 22.87 -18.69
C PRO A 465 -6.79 21.99 -18.78
N LEU A 466 -7.05 21.22 -17.71
CA LEU A 466 -8.40 20.72 -17.42
C LEU A 466 -9.26 21.91 -16.96
N ARG A 467 -10.54 21.96 -17.37
CA ARG A 467 -11.37 23.17 -17.26
C ARG A 467 -12.52 23.05 -16.28
N SER A 468 -12.93 21.84 -15.96
CA SER A 468 -14.09 21.58 -15.11
C SER A 468 -13.78 21.85 -13.64
N ASN A 469 -14.25 22.99 -13.13
CA ASN A 469 -14.12 23.35 -11.72
C ASN A 469 -14.88 22.37 -10.81
N GLU A 470 -16.02 21.89 -11.28
CA GLU A 470 -16.86 20.90 -10.61
C GLU A 470 -16.09 19.59 -10.44
N MET A 471 -15.39 19.11 -11.47
CA MET A 471 -14.59 17.89 -11.36
C MET A 471 -13.38 18.07 -10.43
N HIS A 472 -12.68 19.21 -10.46
CA HIS A 472 -11.64 19.50 -9.47
C HIS A 472 -12.18 19.52 -8.03
N ALA A 473 -13.33 20.15 -7.80
CA ALA A 473 -13.94 20.19 -6.47
C ALA A 473 -14.39 18.79 -6.00
N LEU A 474 -14.93 17.96 -6.90
CA LEU A 474 -15.30 16.58 -6.60
C LEU A 474 -14.06 15.70 -6.35
N ALA A 475 -12.96 15.94 -7.06
CA ALA A 475 -11.70 15.21 -6.85
C ALA A 475 -11.11 15.49 -5.45
N LYS A 476 -11.21 16.73 -4.94
CA LYS A 476 -10.80 17.05 -3.57
C LYS A 476 -11.62 16.32 -2.51
N VAL A 477 -12.91 16.12 -2.74
CA VAL A 477 -13.76 15.28 -1.87
C VAL A 477 -13.33 13.83 -1.94
N ARG A 478 -13.16 13.29 -3.15
CA ARG A 478 -12.94 11.86 -3.40
C ARG A 478 -11.53 11.38 -3.09
N PHE A 479 -10.53 12.24 -3.22
CA PHE A 479 -9.13 11.88 -3.10
C PHE A 479 -8.39 12.68 -2.03
N GLY A 480 -8.87 13.89 -1.71
CA GLY A 480 -8.28 14.79 -0.70
C GLY A 480 -8.97 14.77 0.66
N GLY A 481 -10.11 14.10 0.81
CA GLY A 481 -10.82 13.97 2.09
C GLY A 481 -11.63 15.19 2.50
N GLU A 482 -11.90 16.13 1.59
CA GLU A 482 -12.80 17.25 1.88
C GLU A 482 -14.25 16.76 2.08
N ASP A 483 -14.96 17.32 3.06
CA ASP A 483 -16.39 17.06 3.21
C ASP A 483 -17.17 17.62 2.01
N PRO A 484 -18.08 16.84 1.38
CA PRO A 484 -18.85 17.36 0.26
C PRO A 484 -19.79 18.48 0.72
N SER A 485 -19.98 19.50 -0.12
CA SER A 485 -21.00 20.53 0.07
C SER A 485 -22.42 20.00 -0.16
N ALA A 486 -23.44 20.76 0.24
CA ALA A 486 -24.84 20.41 -0.05
C ALA A 486 -25.12 20.33 -1.56
N THR A 487 -24.45 21.17 -2.36
CA THR A 487 -24.55 21.13 -3.82
C THR A 487 -23.92 19.86 -4.39
N GLN A 488 -22.71 19.50 -3.94
CA GLN A 488 -22.03 18.29 -4.41
C GLN A 488 -22.80 17.01 -4.05
N ARG A 489 -23.40 16.96 -2.85
CA ARG A 489 -24.29 15.86 -2.44
C ARG A 489 -25.54 15.71 -3.31
N ALA A 490 -25.96 16.77 -3.99
CA ALA A 490 -27.16 16.78 -4.81
C ALA A 490 -26.88 16.52 -6.31
N TYR A 491 -25.61 16.39 -6.71
CA TYR A 491 -25.29 16.07 -8.10
C TYR A 491 -25.73 14.64 -8.44
N SER A 492 -26.48 14.53 -9.53
CA SER A 492 -26.83 13.26 -10.15
C SER A 492 -25.69 12.74 -11.03
N PRO A 493 -25.66 11.44 -11.37
CA PRO A 493 -24.73 10.89 -12.36
C PRO A 493 -24.71 11.68 -13.69
N SER A 494 -25.87 12.18 -14.15
CA SER A 494 -25.97 12.97 -15.39
C SER A 494 -25.36 14.38 -15.26
N ASP A 495 -25.47 15.01 -14.09
CA ASP A 495 -24.78 16.29 -13.85
C ASP A 495 -23.27 16.08 -13.98
N VAL A 496 -22.77 15.01 -13.36
CA VAL A 496 -21.35 14.70 -13.35
C VAL A 496 -20.82 14.31 -14.73
N GLN A 497 -21.61 13.59 -15.53
CA GLN A 497 -21.28 13.35 -16.94
C GLN A 497 -21.07 14.67 -17.69
N SER A 498 -21.97 15.65 -17.49
CA SER A 498 -21.87 16.95 -18.16
C SER A 498 -20.61 17.74 -17.77
N PHE A 499 -20.03 17.44 -16.60
CA PHE A 499 -18.79 18.05 -16.12
C PHE A 499 -17.53 17.33 -16.64
N PHE A 500 -17.59 16.00 -16.78
CA PHE A 500 -16.43 15.15 -17.11
C PHE A 500 -16.24 14.94 -18.61
N GLU A 501 -17.30 14.54 -19.31
CA GLU A 501 -17.24 14.08 -20.71
C GLU A 501 -16.64 15.13 -21.67
N PRO A 502 -16.97 16.44 -21.58
CA PRO A 502 -16.42 17.46 -22.49
C PRO A 502 -14.96 17.86 -22.21
N ASP A 503 -14.40 17.43 -21.08
CA ASP A 503 -13.03 17.78 -20.69
C ASP A 503 -12.02 16.78 -21.26
N ILE A 504 -10.73 17.14 -21.25
CA ILE A 504 -9.65 16.40 -21.92
C ILE A 504 -8.83 15.53 -20.93
N ALA A 505 -9.47 15.09 -19.84
CA ALA A 505 -8.90 14.17 -18.85
C ALA A 505 -9.11 12.71 -19.28
N SER A 506 -8.14 11.84 -19.00
CA SER A 506 -8.27 10.39 -19.24
C SER A 506 -9.00 9.65 -18.12
N SER A 507 -9.02 10.22 -16.90
CA SER A 507 -9.67 9.64 -15.72
C SER A 507 -10.19 10.75 -14.79
N PHE A 508 -11.11 10.40 -13.88
CA PHE A 508 -11.51 11.30 -12.80
C PHE A 508 -10.34 11.66 -11.87
N TYR A 509 -9.42 10.73 -11.66
CA TYR A 509 -8.26 10.95 -10.79
C TYR A 509 -7.34 12.07 -11.31
N SER A 510 -7.32 12.31 -12.63
CA SER A 510 -6.57 13.42 -13.26
C SER A 510 -6.99 14.80 -12.77
N PHE A 511 -8.16 14.96 -12.14
CA PHE A 511 -8.60 16.24 -11.59
C PHE A 511 -8.08 16.51 -10.17
N PHE A 512 -7.39 15.56 -9.52
CA PHE A 512 -6.95 15.74 -8.14
C PHE A 512 -5.77 16.73 -8.03
N THR A 513 -4.68 16.46 -8.74
CA THR A 513 -3.53 17.35 -8.85
C THR A 513 -3.01 17.34 -10.30
N GLU A 514 -2.26 18.37 -10.67
CA GLU A 514 -1.56 18.43 -11.96
C GLU A 514 -0.54 17.27 -12.14
N ARG A 515 -0.04 16.72 -11.03
CA ARG A 515 0.88 15.58 -11.04
C ARG A 515 0.11 14.29 -11.36
N GLU A 516 -1.05 14.10 -10.74
CA GLU A 516 -1.90 12.94 -11.02
C GLU A 516 -2.45 12.92 -12.45
N ASP A 517 -2.75 14.10 -13.01
CA ASP A 517 -3.08 14.26 -14.43
C ASP A 517 -1.94 13.78 -15.33
N TYR A 518 -0.72 14.24 -15.06
CA TYR A 518 0.48 13.87 -15.81
C TYR A 518 0.76 12.37 -15.74
N ALA A 519 0.73 11.78 -14.54
CA ALA A 519 1.00 10.37 -14.33
C ALA A 519 -0.07 9.46 -14.96
N THR A 520 -1.35 9.80 -14.79
CA THR A 520 -2.46 9.02 -15.38
C THR A 520 -2.38 8.99 -16.92
N LEU A 521 -2.01 10.11 -17.57
CA LEU A 521 -1.86 10.15 -19.02
C LEU A 521 -0.77 9.17 -19.51
N PHE A 522 0.36 9.10 -18.80
CA PHE A 522 1.42 8.16 -19.14
C PHE A 522 1.00 6.72 -18.89
N GLU A 523 0.50 6.43 -17.68
CA GLU A 523 0.04 5.11 -17.24
C GLU A 523 -0.94 4.49 -18.25
N ARG A 524 -2.01 5.21 -18.57
CA ARG A 524 -3.09 4.69 -19.45
C ARG A 524 -2.57 4.44 -20.86
N PHE A 525 -1.71 5.33 -21.37
CA PHE A 525 -1.10 5.15 -22.69
C PHE A 525 -0.23 3.90 -22.74
N ILE A 526 0.70 3.76 -21.79
CA ILE A 526 1.72 2.72 -21.85
C ILE A 526 1.16 1.35 -21.49
N MET A 527 0.16 1.27 -20.60
CA MET A 527 -0.58 0.03 -20.33
C MET A 527 -1.26 -0.50 -21.60
N LEU A 528 -1.94 0.38 -22.35
CA LEU A 528 -2.58 0.01 -23.61
C LEU A 528 -1.55 -0.35 -24.69
N TYR A 529 -0.51 0.48 -24.86
CA TYR A 529 0.52 0.29 -25.87
C TYR A 529 1.38 -0.97 -25.64
N ARG A 530 1.88 -1.18 -24.42
CA ARG A 530 2.84 -2.25 -24.11
C ARG A 530 2.17 -3.57 -23.81
N LEU A 531 1.11 -3.54 -23.00
CA LEU A 531 0.48 -4.76 -22.48
C LEU A 531 -0.83 -5.11 -23.20
N GLY A 532 -1.33 -4.23 -24.08
CA GLY A 532 -2.65 -4.40 -24.68
C GLY A 532 -3.77 -4.39 -23.63
N ALA A 533 -3.53 -3.73 -22.50
CA ALA A 533 -4.48 -3.64 -21.39
C ALA A 533 -5.31 -2.37 -21.55
N SER A 534 -6.57 -2.53 -21.92
CA SER A 534 -7.53 -1.44 -22.07
C SER A 534 -7.96 -0.90 -20.70
N ALA A 535 -8.26 0.39 -20.63
CA ALA A 535 -8.76 1.05 -19.42
C ALA A 535 -10.23 1.43 -19.57
N ASP A 536 -11.10 0.86 -18.73
CA ASP A 536 -12.49 1.29 -18.60
C ASP A 536 -12.60 2.35 -17.50
N VAL A 537 -13.32 3.43 -17.80
CA VAL A 537 -13.79 4.42 -16.82
C VAL A 537 -15.28 4.65 -17.01
N ALA A 538 -16.03 4.77 -15.92
CA ALA A 538 -17.46 5.03 -15.98
C ALA A 538 -17.94 5.98 -14.89
N ILE A 539 -19.15 6.48 -15.09
CA ILE A 539 -20.00 7.12 -14.09
C ILE A 539 -21.19 6.20 -13.90
N THR A 540 -21.42 5.77 -12.67
CA THR A 540 -22.57 4.92 -12.33
C THR A 540 -23.42 5.56 -11.25
N ASP A 541 -24.66 5.07 -11.13
CA ASP A 541 -25.46 5.34 -9.94
C ASP A 541 -24.87 4.65 -8.68
N ASP A 542 -25.53 4.88 -7.55
CA ASP A 542 -25.23 4.28 -6.24
C ASP A 542 -26.07 3.01 -5.96
N SER A 543 -26.72 2.45 -6.98
CA SER A 543 -27.48 1.21 -6.86
C SER A 543 -26.57 0.00 -6.62
N GLU A 544 -27.13 -1.12 -6.13
CA GLU A 544 -26.38 -2.39 -6.01
C GLU A 544 -25.75 -2.80 -7.36
N ASP A 545 -26.40 -2.48 -8.48
CA ASP A 545 -25.94 -2.89 -9.81
C ASP A 545 -24.82 -1.99 -10.36
N PHE A 546 -24.56 -0.82 -9.77
CA PHE A 546 -23.65 0.19 -10.32
C PHE A 546 -23.98 0.42 -11.80
N SER A 547 -25.23 0.85 -12.06
CA SER A 547 -25.73 0.96 -13.43
C SER A 547 -25.01 2.09 -14.15
N ILE A 548 -24.43 1.78 -15.31
CA ILE A 548 -23.63 2.72 -16.09
C ILE A 548 -24.52 3.84 -16.64
N THR A 549 -24.26 5.07 -16.24
CA THR A 549 -24.89 6.27 -16.83
C THR A 549 -24.06 6.78 -18.02
N TRP A 550 -22.73 6.69 -17.90
CA TRP A 550 -21.78 7.02 -18.94
C TRP A 550 -20.52 6.18 -18.74
N GLY A 551 -19.83 5.78 -19.81
CA GLY A 551 -18.55 5.11 -19.67
C GLY A 551 -17.83 4.88 -20.99
N GLN A 552 -16.51 4.79 -20.92
CA GLN A 552 -15.64 4.59 -22.06
C GLN A 552 -14.51 3.61 -21.73
N ARG A 553 -14.24 2.71 -22.67
CA ARG A 553 -13.01 1.96 -22.79
C ARG A 553 -12.02 2.78 -23.61
N ASP A 554 -10.78 2.86 -23.13
CA ASP A 554 -9.64 3.48 -23.80
C ASP A 554 -9.87 4.96 -24.12
N ARG A 555 -10.46 5.72 -23.18
CA ARG A 555 -10.60 7.19 -23.29
C ARG A 555 -9.27 7.89 -23.62
N ILE A 556 -8.14 7.31 -23.24
CA ILE A 556 -6.80 7.81 -23.59
C ILE A 556 -6.57 7.96 -25.11
N SER A 557 -7.32 7.21 -25.93
CA SER A 557 -7.29 7.27 -27.39
C SER A 557 -8.15 8.40 -27.99
N ASP A 558 -8.95 9.11 -27.19
CA ASP A 558 -9.78 10.23 -27.66
C ASP A 558 -8.88 11.28 -28.37
N PRO A 559 -9.19 11.68 -29.61
CA PRO A 559 -8.38 12.63 -30.37
C PRO A 559 -8.14 13.98 -29.67
N SER A 560 -9.06 14.40 -28.80
CA SER A 560 -8.94 15.63 -28.01
C SER A 560 -7.84 15.56 -26.94
N ILE A 561 -7.50 14.35 -26.47
CA ILE A 561 -6.50 14.09 -25.42
C ILE A 561 -5.11 13.87 -26.04
N ALA A 562 -5.03 13.47 -27.31
CA ALA A 562 -3.79 13.03 -27.97
C ALA A 562 -2.60 14.02 -27.87
N ASN A 563 -2.85 15.34 -27.86
CA ASN A 563 -1.79 16.35 -27.65
C ASN A 563 -1.17 16.30 -26.25
N ARG A 564 -1.98 15.99 -25.25
CA ARG A 564 -1.55 15.83 -23.85
C ARG A 564 -0.71 14.57 -23.72
N VAL A 565 -1.19 13.45 -24.29
CA VAL A 565 -0.48 12.17 -24.27
C VAL A 565 0.89 12.30 -24.94
N GLU A 566 0.98 12.93 -26.12
CA GLU A 566 2.28 13.17 -26.78
C GLU A 566 3.22 14.00 -25.90
N PHE A 567 2.70 15.05 -25.25
CA PHE A 567 3.49 15.90 -24.38
C PHE A 567 4.10 15.12 -23.21
N VAL A 568 3.30 14.29 -22.55
CA VAL A 568 3.72 13.49 -21.39
C VAL A 568 4.67 12.38 -21.81
N VAL A 569 4.29 11.54 -22.78
CA VAL A 569 5.07 10.38 -23.22
C VAL A 569 6.46 10.79 -23.71
N SER A 570 6.56 11.90 -24.46
CA SER A 570 7.86 12.40 -24.95
C SER A 570 8.82 12.88 -23.86
N ARG A 571 8.34 13.12 -22.64
CA ARG A 571 9.12 13.59 -21.49
C ARG A 571 9.41 12.49 -20.49
N VAL A 572 8.42 11.65 -20.20
CA VAL A 572 8.59 10.51 -19.30
C VAL A 572 9.46 9.44 -19.94
N TYR A 573 9.23 9.14 -21.22
CA TYR A 573 9.87 8.01 -21.89
C TYR A 573 10.38 8.36 -23.30
N PRO A 574 11.43 9.20 -23.41
CA PRO A 574 11.92 9.71 -24.69
C PRO A 574 12.46 8.64 -25.66
N GLU A 575 12.78 7.43 -25.17
CA GLU A 575 13.17 6.28 -25.98
C GLU A 575 12.03 5.74 -26.86
N LEU A 576 10.77 6.03 -26.52
CA LEU A 576 9.62 5.76 -27.39
C LEU A 576 9.60 6.75 -28.55
N ALA A 577 10.35 6.42 -29.61
CA ALA A 577 10.41 7.22 -30.82
C ALA A 577 9.02 7.41 -31.46
N ASN A 578 8.76 8.63 -31.95
CA ASN A 578 7.51 9.02 -32.59
C ASN A 578 6.24 8.78 -31.74
N PRO A 579 6.10 9.37 -30.54
CA PRO A 579 4.92 9.18 -29.69
C PRO A 579 3.60 9.46 -30.41
N ARG A 580 3.54 10.48 -31.27
CA ARG A 580 2.35 10.78 -32.07
C ARG A 580 1.92 9.62 -32.98
N GLY A 581 2.87 9.00 -33.67
CA GLY A 581 2.58 7.84 -34.50
C GLY A 581 2.10 6.64 -33.69
N LEU A 582 2.64 6.45 -32.47
CA LEU A 582 2.20 5.40 -31.56
C LEU A 582 0.77 5.64 -31.08
N ILE A 583 0.45 6.87 -30.66
CA ILE A 583 -0.90 7.27 -30.23
C ILE A 583 -1.92 7.03 -31.35
N ASN A 584 -1.60 7.42 -32.59
CA ASN A 584 -2.49 7.22 -33.74
C ASN A 584 -2.73 5.74 -34.11
N ASN A 585 -1.92 4.81 -33.57
CA ASN A 585 -2.05 3.38 -33.82
C ASN A 585 -2.69 2.63 -32.64
N LEU A 586 -3.08 3.34 -31.57
CA LEU A 586 -3.82 2.73 -30.47
C LEU A 586 -5.23 2.32 -30.93
N PRO A 587 -5.85 1.32 -30.27
CA PRO A 587 -7.28 1.05 -30.44
C PRO A 587 -8.12 2.31 -30.22
N GLU A 588 -9.13 2.53 -31.06
CA GLU A 588 -10.12 3.61 -30.87
C GLU A 588 -10.91 3.39 -29.57
N GLU A 589 -11.30 4.49 -28.93
CA GLU A 589 -12.15 4.47 -27.75
C GLU A 589 -13.51 3.81 -28.04
N GLN A 590 -14.07 3.12 -27.04
CA GLN A 590 -15.36 2.45 -27.17
C GLN A 590 -16.30 2.88 -26.06
N THR A 591 -17.56 3.17 -26.39
CA THR A 591 -18.59 3.47 -25.39
C THR A 591 -19.02 2.22 -24.65
N LEU A 592 -19.09 2.28 -23.32
CA LEU A 592 -19.67 1.21 -22.50
C LEU A 592 -21.22 1.25 -22.58
N PRO A 593 -21.92 0.11 -22.45
CA PRO A 593 -23.37 0.08 -22.57
C PRO A 593 -24.08 0.79 -21.39
N VAL A 594 -24.77 1.90 -21.67
CA VAL A 594 -25.60 2.61 -20.68
C VAL A 594 -26.70 1.69 -20.14
N GLY A 595 -26.90 1.71 -18.83
CA GLY A 595 -27.86 0.88 -18.10
C GLY A 595 -27.36 -0.52 -17.73
N ALA A 596 -26.19 -0.94 -18.22
CA ALA A 596 -25.61 -2.24 -17.86
C ALA A 596 -24.97 -2.22 -16.47
N ASP A 597 -24.91 -3.40 -15.84
CA ASP A 597 -24.16 -3.62 -14.60
C ASP A 597 -22.65 -3.50 -14.87
N TRP A 598 -21.95 -2.76 -14.02
CA TRP A 598 -20.52 -2.47 -14.17
C TRP A 598 -19.68 -3.75 -14.38
N VAL A 599 -19.82 -4.76 -13.53
CA VAL A 599 -18.96 -5.96 -13.59
C VAL A 599 -19.21 -6.77 -14.86
N SER A 600 -20.46 -6.92 -15.26
CA SER A 600 -20.84 -7.66 -16.47
C SER A 600 -20.51 -6.95 -17.78
N SER A 601 -20.31 -5.62 -17.75
CA SER A 601 -19.96 -4.82 -18.93
C SER A 601 -18.51 -4.97 -19.42
N VAL A 602 -17.70 -5.82 -18.78
CA VAL A 602 -16.29 -6.04 -19.13
C VAL A 602 -16.12 -6.61 -20.54
N ASP A 603 -17.07 -7.45 -20.97
CA ASP A 603 -17.10 -8.01 -22.30
C ASP A 603 -18.02 -7.19 -23.21
N LEU A 604 -17.43 -6.48 -24.17
CA LEU A 604 -18.18 -5.67 -25.13
C LEU A 604 -18.62 -6.47 -26.37
N SER A 605 -18.18 -7.73 -26.50
CA SER A 605 -18.52 -8.60 -27.65
C SER A 605 -19.90 -9.26 -27.52
N SER A 606 -20.44 -9.36 -26.30
CA SER A 606 -21.71 -10.01 -25.96
C SER A 606 -22.97 -9.33 -26.52
N ASN A 607 -22.83 -8.20 -27.22
CA ASN A 607 -23.90 -7.61 -28.04
C ASN A 607 -24.14 -8.34 -29.37
N THR A 608 -23.37 -9.39 -29.67
CA THR A 608 -23.65 -10.31 -30.78
C THR A 608 -24.19 -11.63 -30.25
N ASN A 609 -25.37 -12.04 -30.74
CA ASN A 609 -26.06 -13.30 -30.44
C ASN A 609 -25.30 -14.57 -30.92
N SER A 610 -24.01 -14.69 -30.62
CA SER A 610 -23.26 -15.93 -30.79
C SER A 610 -22.95 -16.52 -29.42
N LEU A 611 -23.12 -17.84 -29.31
CA LEU A 611 -22.80 -18.69 -28.16
C LEU A 611 -21.28 -18.69 -27.87
N ALA A 612 -20.71 -17.53 -27.57
CA ALA A 612 -19.34 -17.37 -27.12
C ALA A 612 -19.26 -17.74 -25.63
N GLU A 613 -18.12 -18.30 -25.24
CA GLU A 613 -17.82 -18.71 -23.87
C GLU A 613 -18.26 -17.63 -22.88
N LYS A 614 -19.08 -18.03 -21.90
CA LYS A 614 -19.50 -17.16 -20.80
C LYS A 614 -18.26 -16.55 -20.17
N SER A 615 -18.15 -15.21 -20.17
CA SER A 615 -17.00 -14.55 -19.54
C SER A 615 -16.85 -15.01 -18.09
N PRO A 616 -15.61 -15.12 -17.56
CA PRO A 616 -15.35 -15.52 -16.17
C PRO A 616 -16.18 -14.75 -15.14
N GLU A 617 -16.55 -13.51 -15.44
CA GLU A 617 -17.31 -12.61 -14.58
C GLU A 617 -18.79 -13.03 -14.43
N SER A 618 -19.31 -13.79 -15.40
CA SER A 618 -20.68 -14.31 -15.34
C SER A 618 -20.86 -15.44 -14.33
N SER A 619 -19.78 -16.10 -13.89
CA SER A 619 -19.80 -17.18 -12.89
C SER A 619 -19.55 -16.72 -11.45
N LEU A 620 -19.20 -15.44 -11.25
CA LEU A 620 -19.01 -14.86 -9.92
C LEU A 620 -20.31 -14.85 -9.12
N SER A 621 -20.21 -15.17 -7.83
CA SER A 621 -21.27 -15.01 -6.85
C SER A 621 -21.63 -13.53 -6.64
N LYS A 622 -22.81 -13.27 -6.06
CA LYS A 622 -23.21 -11.89 -5.73
C LYS A 622 -22.19 -11.21 -4.80
N ALA A 623 -21.69 -11.93 -3.79
CA ALA A 623 -20.70 -11.40 -2.85
C ALA A 623 -19.39 -11.00 -3.53
N GLU A 624 -18.91 -11.81 -4.49
CA GLU A 624 -17.71 -11.49 -5.27
C GLU A 624 -17.94 -10.25 -6.15
N LYS A 625 -19.08 -10.15 -6.84
CA LYS A 625 -19.38 -8.96 -7.66
C LYS A 625 -19.43 -7.68 -6.83
N GLU A 626 -20.10 -7.72 -5.68
CA GLU A 626 -20.14 -6.60 -4.73
C GLU A 626 -18.76 -6.20 -4.22
N TYR A 627 -17.92 -7.20 -3.91
CA TYR A 627 -16.55 -6.95 -3.49
C TYR A 627 -15.72 -6.28 -4.59
N ARG A 628 -15.86 -6.74 -5.85
CA ARG A 628 -15.20 -6.11 -7.01
C ARG A 628 -15.63 -4.66 -7.20
N LYS A 629 -16.93 -4.37 -7.19
CA LYS A 629 -17.45 -2.99 -7.34
C LYS A 629 -16.89 -2.03 -6.29
N ARG A 630 -16.85 -2.46 -5.03
CA ARG A 630 -16.25 -1.67 -3.94
C ARG A 630 -14.77 -1.40 -4.12
N MET A 631 -14.06 -2.27 -4.84
CA MET A 631 -12.64 -2.08 -5.12
C MET A 631 -12.41 -1.19 -6.33
N ASP A 632 -13.24 -1.31 -7.36
CA ASP A 632 -13.12 -0.54 -8.60
C ASP A 632 -13.42 0.96 -8.41
N ILE A 633 -14.04 1.36 -7.29
CA ILE A 633 -14.23 2.77 -6.91
C ILE A 633 -13.14 3.33 -6.00
N ARG A 634 -12.19 2.51 -5.56
CA ARG A 634 -11.13 3.00 -4.66
C ARG A 634 -10.19 3.93 -5.42
N PRO A 635 -9.61 4.93 -4.73
CA PRO A 635 -8.53 5.72 -5.29
C PRO A 635 -7.39 4.81 -5.77
N PRO A 636 -6.80 5.09 -6.95
CA PRO A 636 -5.75 4.25 -7.50
C PRO A 636 -4.40 4.36 -6.75
N HIS A 637 -3.99 5.58 -6.36
CA HIS A 637 -2.65 5.88 -5.80
C HIS A 637 -2.71 6.98 -4.75
N LEU A 638 -1.69 7.18 -3.90
CA LEU A 638 -1.56 8.36 -3.03
C LEU A 638 -0.54 9.33 -3.59
N ASP A 639 -0.93 10.61 -3.68
CA ASP A 639 -0.04 11.70 -4.03
C ASP A 639 0.51 12.35 -2.74
N ILE A 640 1.83 12.23 -2.49
CA ILE A 640 2.52 12.98 -1.41
C ILE A 640 3.36 14.13 -2.00
N SER A 641 3.03 14.63 -3.19
CA SER A 641 3.62 15.85 -3.76
C SER A 641 3.24 17.14 -3.01
N MET A 642 2.61 17.02 -1.82
CA MET A 642 2.37 18.17 -0.96
C MET A 642 3.66 18.95 -0.78
N PRO A 643 3.65 20.28 -1.02
CA PRO A 643 4.76 21.10 -0.58
C PRO A 643 4.85 20.89 0.93
N ILE A 644 6.00 20.39 1.39
CA ILE A 644 6.42 20.44 2.79
C ILE A 644 6.64 21.92 3.15
N SER A 645 5.57 22.72 3.08
CA SER A 645 5.52 24.11 3.48
C SER A 645 4.80 24.18 4.81
N LYS A 646 5.48 23.69 5.84
CA LYS A 646 5.60 24.45 7.08
C LYS A 646 7.02 24.99 7.17
#